data_AF-A0A0G4FHU4-F1
#
_entry.id   AF-A0A0G4FHU4-F1
#
_cell.length_a   1.000
_cell.length_b   1.000
_cell.length_c   1.000
_cell.angle_alpha   90.00
_cell.angle_beta   90.00
_cell.angle_gamma   90.00
#
_symmetry.space_group_name_H-M   'P 1'
#
loop_
_entity.id
_entity.type
_entity.pdbx_description
1 polymer ?
#
loop_
_entity_poly.entity_id
_entity_poly.type
_entity_poly.pdbx_seq_one_letter_code
_entity_poly.pdbx_strand_id
1 'polypeptide(L)'
;MADVPSFRYGVGVVVVQDPTRLSQPDFHRFLLWAASCVRLVRRQLLIYWLAPDDHTAPRQYLFDVLSVIYGYLARVGLKHTNPLLDVCLLPLASARDLALCLGEHEEPIGFTDGTAMTEEPAITLPLMSDGSPLPSLGVPTAQPPDMPPLPPLPPVRQGSYRRVNRSVFAGTFDRLHAGHKLLLTFTRLLTKQTMILRITGPSMLTKKRHGDFLDPYRTRKEAVRTFVSRVRVESGDDVDIDVLNDPVGPAGTIDFDALVVTSETRRGGEHVNKVREENGKPPVELLELQVVGGEEEEGKGQGNDSNSGKLSSTDLRKHQADRAQALGVVVPAMRDMFRQLTVQQLKVDEEVADVWFMRLVDMHLEPWRHYHTLRHISDLISLQTTHSPPVPPPCACAISLAVWFHDAIYVPHRKDNEERSAELLEAFIQEVSLRVMHRQVADAAVLFVRATASHFEWAGASGAERLRAEGWGEEWVQAMQWFLDFDLSVLASEKEKYDAYADQIRLEYTHLAPSVYRSERAKFLRSLLDRPQLFSHLGGTAEADARRNIRAEVERLEQPDVPVLCDLSGGVEPTPIVCHLPPLIPPHTAVEMRQPTHFQYVGTSRPSASFAAQQKTDSEGDFLACSCSGLSVSCVDNHCPCVSASGGPSYTPDGLLSLPPGRRNSQQRPIIECHSTCGCAKGGGCRNRVAQGGVRWKLEVYWQDTVGWSVRTLEGIPRGAFVAEYAGEYLTEDEATTRLKRLDAENESRMRSSRPLRPNFLLTTREHWSVGRGERLMTTRIDAAECGSIARFINHSCRPNLQLDVVRAGSLIPRAVLFAREAIPAGTELSYAYGPPMRDDVGGRVRCHCGAPECTGMMPAAT
;
A
#
# COMPACT_ATOMS: atom_id res chain seq x y z
N MET A 1 25.78 -11.93 -17.82
CA MET A 1 25.23 -13.14 -18.46
C MET A 1 25.38 -14.28 -17.47
N ALA A 2 24.37 -14.53 -16.64
CA ALA A 2 24.29 -15.75 -15.85
C ALA A 2 23.48 -16.75 -16.68
N ASP A 3 23.97 -17.99 -16.78
CA ASP A 3 23.31 -19.08 -17.49
C ASP A 3 21.87 -19.24 -17.00
N VAL A 4 20.92 -18.86 -17.85
CA VAL A 4 19.49 -19.12 -17.64
C VAL A 4 19.33 -20.65 -17.70
N PRO A 5 18.72 -21.30 -16.70
CA PRO A 5 18.42 -22.73 -16.78
C PRO A 5 17.70 -22.99 -18.10
N SER A 6 18.14 -24.01 -18.84
CA SER A 6 17.53 -24.38 -20.11
C SER A 6 16.13 -24.95 -19.88
N PHE A 7 15.13 -24.09 -19.66
CA PHE A 7 13.73 -24.48 -19.70
C PHE A 7 13.43 -24.88 -21.15
N ARG A 8 13.41 -26.18 -21.42
CA ARG A 8 13.27 -26.68 -22.79
C ARG A 8 11.82 -26.57 -23.28
N TYR A 9 10.82 -26.48 -22.40
CA TYR A 9 9.41 -26.47 -22.81
C TYR A 9 8.48 -25.78 -21.76
N GLY A 10 7.81 -24.66 -22.07
CA GLY A 10 6.77 -24.12 -21.16
C GLY A 10 6.31 -22.66 -21.34
N VAL A 11 5.20 -22.30 -20.68
CA VAL A 11 4.80 -20.93 -20.34
C VAL A 11 5.09 -20.78 -18.85
N GLY A 12 5.87 -19.76 -18.45
CA GLY A 12 6.35 -19.62 -17.08
C GLY A 12 5.95 -18.30 -16.43
N VAL A 13 5.84 -18.31 -15.09
CA VAL A 13 5.93 -17.08 -14.28
C VAL A 13 7.40 -16.74 -14.18
N VAL A 14 7.83 -15.62 -14.77
CA VAL A 14 9.16 -15.10 -14.49
C VAL A 14 8.99 -14.02 -13.42
N VAL A 15 9.44 -14.31 -12.21
CA VAL A 15 9.58 -13.32 -11.13
C VAL A 15 10.95 -12.69 -11.25
N VAL A 16 10.99 -11.38 -11.47
CA VAL A 16 12.24 -10.63 -11.60
C VAL A 16 12.39 -9.70 -10.41
N GLN A 17 12.81 -10.24 -9.26
CA GLN A 17 13.76 -9.63 -8.31
C GLN A 17 13.75 -10.32 -6.94
N ASP A 18 14.92 -10.23 -6.30
CA ASP A 18 15.38 -10.70 -4.99
C ASP A 18 14.81 -12.07 -4.51
N PRO A 19 15.53 -13.19 -4.71
CA PRO A 19 15.09 -14.52 -4.25
C PRO A 19 14.83 -14.58 -2.74
N THR A 20 15.28 -13.59 -1.98
CA THR A 20 15.03 -13.53 -0.54
C THR A 20 13.64 -13.05 -0.16
N ARG A 21 12.82 -12.61 -1.12
CA ARG A 21 11.39 -12.40 -0.89
C ARG A 21 10.60 -13.70 -0.98
N LEU A 22 11.15 -14.75 -1.61
CA LEU A 22 10.52 -16.08 -1.71
C LEU A 22 10.27 -16.72 -0.34
N SER A 23 11.01 -16.31 0.68
CA SER A 23 10.85 -16.78 2.07
C SER A 23 9.70 -16.13 2.83
N GLN A 24 9.09 -15.05 2.30
CA GLN A 24 7.93 -14.43 2.94
C GLN A 24 6.67 -15.28 2.67
N PRO A 25 5.95 -15.73 3.72
CA PRO A 25 4.80 -16.63 3.56
C PRO A 25 3.72 -16.08 2.61
N ASP A 26 3.44 -14.77 2.70
CA ASP A 26 2.43 -14.11 1.86
C ASP A 26 2.87 -14.03 0.39
N PHE A 27 4.16 -13.81 0.15
CA PHE A 27 4.73 -13.76 -1.18
C PHE A 27 4.76 -15.14 -1.84
N HIS A 28 5.14 -16.18 -1.08
CA HIS A 28 5.11 -17.56 -1.55
C HIS A 28 3.68 -17.98 -1.95
N ARG A 29 2.68 -17.65 -1.14
CA ARG A 29 1.25 -17.88 -1.45
C ARG A 29 0.80 -17.12 -2.70
N PHE A 30 1.24 -15.89 -2.88
CA PHE A 30 0.99 -15.11 -4.10
C PHE A 30 1.58 -15.78 -5.35
N LEU A 31 2.78 -16.37 -5.25
CA LEU A 31 3.43 -17.06 -6.37
C LEU A 31 2.72 -18.37 -6.74
N LEU A 32 2.28 -19.17 -5.77
CA LEU A 32 1.43 -20.36 -5.99
C LEU A 32 0.15 -20.01 -6.76
N TRP A 33 -0.44 -18.88 -6.41
CA TRP A 33 -1.64 -18.39 -7.07
C TRP A 33 -1.35 -17.83 -8.48
N ALA A 34 -0.29 -17.04 -8.64
CA ALA A 34 0.14 -16.52 -9.96
C ALA A 34 0.46 -17.66 -10.94
N ALA A 35 1.05 -18.76 -10.45
CA ALA A 35 1.25 -20.02 -11.17
C ALA A 35 -0.05 -20.59 -11.77
N SER A 36 -1.16 -20.51 -11.05
CA SER A 36 -2.48 -20.96 -11.55
C SER A 36 -2.99 -20.11 -12.71
N CYS A 37 -2.74 -18.79 -12.68
CA CYS A 37 -3.03 -17.89 -13.79
C CYS A 37 -2.22 -18.23 -15.05
N VAL A 38 -0.98 -18.73 -14.90
CA VAL A 38 -0.13 -19.14 -16.03
C VAL A 38 -0.69 -20.35 -16.77
N ARG A 39 -1.24 -21.32 -16.03
CA ARG A 39 -1.89 -22.49 -16.65
C ARG A 39 -3.05 -22.07 -17.56
N LEU A 40 -3.85 -21.09 -17.13
CA LEU A 40 -4.92 -20.51 -17.96
C LEU A 40 -4.36 -19.82 -19.21
N VAL A 41 -3.32 -18.99 -19.07
CA VAL A 41 -2.67 -18.30 -20.20
C VAL A 41 -2.06 -19.29 -21.19
N ARG A 42 -1.42 -20.36 -20.70
CA ARG A 42 -0.84 -21.42 -21.54
C ARG A 42 -1.87 -22.07 -22.44
N ARG A 43 -3.06 -22.38 -21.91
CA ARG A 43 -4.18 -22.94 -22.68
C ARG A 43 -4.64 -21.99 -23.77
N GLN A 44 -4.72 -20.69 -23.48
CA GLN A 44 -5.14 -19.69 -24.47
C GLN A 44 -4.08 -19.39 -25.53
N LEU A 45 -2.80 -19.41 -25.16
CA LEU A 45 -1.69 -19.29 -26.11
C LEU A 45 -1.70 -20.44 -27.12
N LEU A 46 -1.98 -21.67 -26.70
CA LEU A 46 -2.10 -22.80 -27.62
C LEU A 46 -3.24 -22.57 -28.65
N ILE A 47 -4.40 -22.11 -28.19
CA ILE A 47 -5.54 -21.79 -29.07
C ILE A 47 -5.17 -20.66 -30.04
N TYR A 48 -4.47 -19.63 -29.56
CA TYR A 48 -3.95 -18.54 -30.39
C TYR A 48 -3.03 -19.05 -31.52
N TRP A 49 -2.11 -19.97 -31.21
CA TRP A 49 -1.11 -20.47 -32.16
C TRP A 49 -1.67 -21.48 -33.16
N LEU A 50 -2.65 -22.28 -32.74
CA LEU A 50 -3.36 -23.20 -33.65
C LEU A 50 -4.36 -22.48 -34.56
N ALA A 51 -4.75 -21.25 -34.22
CA ALA A 51 -5.68 -20.46 -35.03
C ALA A 51 -5.00 -19.96 -36.31
N PRO A 52 -5.63 -20.14 -37.49
CA PRO A 52 -5.10 -19.59 -38.75
C PRO A 52 -4.94 -18.06 -38.68
N ASP A 53 -4.01 -17.51 -39.48
CA ASP A 53 -3.61 -16.09 -39.40
C ASP A 53 -4.76 -15.08 -39.58
N ASP A 54 -5.80 -15.46 -40.32
CA ASP A 54 -7.05 -14.73 -40.58
C ASP A 54 -8.09 -14.86 -39.47
N HIS A 55 -7.95 -15.82 -38.54
CA HIS A 55 -8.85 -15.98 -37.39
C HIS A 55 -8.47 -15.04 -36.24
N THR A 56 -9.27 -13.98 -36.04
CA THR A 56 -8.97 -12.90 -35.09
C THR A 56 -9.56 -13.10 -33.69
N ALA A 57 -10.67 -13.84 -33.56
CA ALA A 57 -11.37 -14.05 -32.28
C ALA A 57 -10.50 -14.72 -31.19
N PRO A 58 -9.70 -15.76 -31.48
CA PRO A 58 -8.77 -16.34 -30.49
C PRO A 58 -7.75 -15.33 -29.95
N ARG A 59 -7.33 -14.37 -30.77
CA ARG A 59 -6.33 -13.36 -30.40
C ARG A 59 -6.91 -12.28 -29.52
N GLN A 60 -8.12 -11.83 -29.83
CA GLN A 60 -8.88 -10.93 -28.97
C GLN A 60 -9.08 -11.55 -27.59
N TYR A 61 -9.51 -12.82 -27.55
CA TYR A 61 -9.73 -13.52 -26.30
C TYR A 61 -8.45 -13.67 -25.46
N LEU A 62 -7.32 -14.01 -26.10
CA LEU A 62 -6.01 -14.04 -25.40
C LEU A 62 -5.65 -12.67 -24.82
N PHE A 63 -5.84 -11.59 -25.58
CA PHE A 63 -5.56 -10.23 -25.11
C PHE A 63 -6.41 -9.86 -23.90
N ASP A 64 -7.71 -10.18 -23.93
CA ASP A 64 -8.64 -9.91 -22.84
C ASP A 64 -8.22 -10.67 -21.56
N VAL A 65 -7.86 -11.95 -21.69
CA VAL A 65 -7.37 -12.78 -20.59
C VAL A 65 -6.06 -12.21 -20.01
N LEU A 66 -5.09 -11.88 -20.85
CA LEU A 66 -3.82 -11.28 -20.42
C LEU A 66 -4.06 -9.93 -19.72
N SER A 67 -4.96 -9.09 -20.24
CA SER A 67 -5.28 -7.78 -19.68
C SER A 67 -5.80 -7.89 -18.25
N VAL A 68 -6.71 -8.83 -18.01
CA VAL A 68 -7.28 -9.11 -16.69
C VAL A 68 -6.19 -9.58 -15.72
N ILE A 69 -5.37 -10.54 -16.16
CA ILE A 69 -4.36 -11.14 -15.28
C ILE A 69 -3.26 -10.12 -14.96
N TYR A 70 -2.71 -9.40 -15.96
CA TYR A 70 -1.72 -8.35 -15.73
C TYR A 70 -2.27 -7.23 -14.83
N GLY A 71 -3.50 -6.76 -15.08
CA GLY A 71 -4.14 -5.73 -14.27
C GLY A 71 -4.45 -6.18 -12.84
N TYR A 72 -4.70 -7.46 -12.62
CA TYR A 72 -4.96 -8.01 -11.28
C TYR A 72 -3.67 -8.31 -10.51
N LEU A 73 -2.68 -8.95 -11.15
CA LEU A 73 -1.35 -9.19 -10.57
C LEU A 73 -0.70 -7.87 -10.15
N ALA A 74 -0.82 -6.82 -10.96
CA ALA A 74 -0.34 -5.48 -10.60
C ALA A 74 -1.01 -4.95 -9.33
N ARG A 75 -2.35 -5.08 -9.22
CA ARG A 75 -3.12 -4.63 -8.05
C ARG A 75 -2.73 -5.36 -6.77
N VAL A 76 -2.57 -6.68 -6.85
CA VAL A 76 -2.14 -7.48 -5.69
C VAL A 76 -0.69 -7.14 -5.34
N GLY A 77 0.19 -6.99 -6.33
CA GLY A 77 1.59 -6.64 -6.09
C GLY A 77 1.79 -5.27 -5.42
N LEU A 78 1.01 -4.27 -5.83
CA LEU A 78 0.95 -2.94 -5.19
C LEU A 78 0.61 -3.01 -3.70
N LYS A 79 -0.25 -3.95 -3.30
CA LYS A 79 -0.69 -4.08 -1.90
C LYS A 79 0.37 -4.71 -1.00
N HIS A 80 1.23 -5.58 -1.53
CA HIS A 80 2.06 -6.45 -0.69
C HIS A 80 3.56 -6.13 -0.69
N THR A 81 4.21 -5.79 -1.81
CA THR A 81 5.70 -5.72 -1.81
C THR A 81 6.31 -4.83 -2.91
N ASN A 82 6.03 -3.52 -2.91
CA ASN A 82 6.50 -2.54 -3.91
C ASN A 82 5.69 -2.59 -5.24
N PRO A 83 5.26 -1.44 -5.79
CA PRO A 83 4.58 -1.34 -7.10
C PRO A 83 5.27 -2.02 -8.29
N LEU A 84 6.55 -2.37 -8.17
CA LEU A 84 7.39 -2.93 -9.22
C LEU A 84 7.42 -4.46 -9.27
N LEU A 85 6.48 -5.17 -8.63
CA LEU A 85 6.44 -6.64 -8.70
C LEU A 85 6.41 -7.12 -10.16
N ASP A 86 7.55 -7.64 -10.59
CA ASP A 86 7.85 -7.98 -11.96
C ASP A 86 7.39 -9.42 -12.24
N VAL A 87 6.07 -9.61 -12.21
CA VAL A 87 5.45 -10.86 -12.66
C VAL A 87 5.28 -10.78 -14.17
N CYS A 88 6.19 -11.41 -14.90
CA CYS A 88 6.10 -11.53 -16.34
C CYS A 88 5.41 -12.85 -16.70
N LEU A 89 4.30 -12.76 -17.44
CA LEU A 89 3.65 -13.91 -18.06
C LEU A 89 4.22 -14.04 -19.47
N LEU A 90 5.17 -14.97 -19.64
CA LEU A 90 5.92 -15.10 -20.88
C LEU A 90 5.68 -16.47 -21.53
N PRO A 91 5.44 -16.52 -22.85
CA PRO A 91 5.66 -17.74 -23.60
C PRO A 91 7.18 -17.99 -23.65
N LEU A 92 7.65 -19.00 -22.91
CA LEU A 92 9.08 -19.37 -22.86
C LEU A 92 9.45 -20.42 -23.92
N ALA A 93 8.48 -20.87 -24.73
CA ALA A 93 8.64 -21.88 -25.78
C ALA A 93 8.06 -21.39 -27.12
N SER A 94 8.63 -21.85 -28.24
CA SER A 94 8.09 -21.59 -29.58
C SER A 94 6.77 -22.35 -29.79
N ALA A 95 5.94 -21.96 -30.76
CA ALA A 95 4.67 -22.65 -31.00
C ALA A 95 4.87 -24.12 -31.43
N ARG A 96 5.97 -24.41 -32.13
CA ARG A 96 6.40 -25.77 -32.45
C ARG A 96 6.70 -26.60 -31.20
N ASP A 97 7.32 -26.01 -30.19
CA ASP A 97 7.65 -26.66 -28.93
C ASP A 97 6.42 -26.84 -28.03
N LEU A 98 5.50 -25.86 -28.03
CA LEU A 98 4.20 -25.94 -27.34
C LEU A 98 3.30 -27.05 -27.89
N ALA A 99 3.31 -27.28 -29.20
CA ALA A 99 2.55 -28.34 -29.86
C ALA A 99 3.11 -29.75 -29.57
N LEU A 100 4.43 -29.89 -29.35
CA LEU A 100 5.07 -31.15 -28.99
C LEU A 100 4.78 -31.59 -27.54
N CYS A 101 4.37 -30.66 -26.68
CA CYS A 101 4.04 -30.91 -25.26
C CYS A 101 2.62 -31.44 -25.03
N LEU A 102 1.89 -31.82 -26.09
CA LEU A 102 0.54 -32.38 -26.01
C LEU A 102 0.52 -33.83 -25.46
N GLY A 103 1.68 -34.42 -25.13
CA GLY A 103 1.83 -35.76 -24.57
C GLY A 103 2.54 -35.77 -23.20
N GLU A 104 1.78 -36.09 -22.16
CA GLU A 104 2.16 -36.85 -20.95
C GLU A 104 3.19 -36.33 -19.91
N HIS A 105 3.77 -35.14 -20.00
CA HIS A 105 4.58 -34.62 -18.86
C HIS A 105 4.31 -33.13 -18.54
N GLU A 106 3.68 -32.88 -17.38
CA GLU A 106 3.66 -31.55 -16.74
C GLU A 106 5.06 -31.28 -16.14
N GLU A 107 5.87 -30.41 -16.76
CA GLU A 107 7.08 -29.90 -16.13
C GLU A 107 6.72 -28.83 -15.08
N PRO A 108 7.43 -28.78 -13.92
CA PRO A 108 7.15 -27.86 -12.83
C PRO A 108 7.36 -26.40 -13.23
N ILE A 109 6.58 -25.50 -12.63
CA ILE A 109 6.76 -24.06 -12.76
C ILE A 109 8.11 -23.69 -12.14
N GLY A 110 9.06 -23.26 -12.97
CA GLY A 110 10.40 -22.89 -12.53
C GLY A 110 10.51 -21.40 -12.20
N PHE A 111 11.19 -21.09 -11.09
CA PHE A 111 11.64 -19.74 -10.78
C PHE A 111 12.99 -19.45 -11.46
N THR A 112 13.34 -18.17 -11.60
CA THR A 112 14.58 -17.71 -12.25
C THR A 112 15.86 -18.15 -11.52
N ASP A 113 15.74 -18.64 -10.29
CA ASP A 113 16.83 -19.20 -9.48
C ASP A 113 16.97 -20.73 -9.61
N GLY A 114 16.17 -21.37 -10.46
CA GLY A 114 16.22 -22.82 -10.69
C GLY A 114 15.49 -23.67 -9.65
N THR A 115 14.77 -23.07 -8.70
CA THR A 115 13.91 -23.83 -7.77
C THR A 115 12.65 -24.34 -8.49
N ALA A 116 12.39 -25.65 -8.39
CA ALA A 116 11.19 -26.30 -8.89
C ALA A 116 10.18 -26.50 -7.76
N MET A 117 8.90 -26.27 -8.05
CA MET A 117 7.81 -26.58 -7.13
C MET A 117 7.61 -28.10 -7.00
N THR A 118 7.68 -28.65 -5.78
CA THR A 118 7.65 -30.10 -5.53
C THR A 118 6.27 -30.68 -5.23
N GLU A 119 5.24 -29.85 -5.05
CA GLU A 119 3.86 -30.32 -4.77
C GLU A 119 2.87 -29.65 -5.71
N GLU A 120 2.29 -30.43 -6.64
CA GLU A 120 1.28 -29.99 -7.61
C GLU A 120 -0.05 -30.75 -7.43
N PRO A 121 -1.21 -30.09 -7.53
CA PRO A 121 -2.49 -30.78 -7.69
C PRO A 121 -2.68 -31.22 -9.16
N ALA A 122 -2.91 -32.52 -9.36
CA ALA A 122 -3.13 -33.15 -10.66
C ALA A 122 -4.49 -32.75 -11.27
N ILE A 123 -4.51 -32.33 -12.55
CA ILE A 123 -5.74 -32.06 -13.31
C ILE A 123 -5.60 -32.61 -14.74
N THR A 124 -6.44 -33.59 -15.11
CA THR A 124 -6.48 -34.18 -16.46
C THR A 124 -7.40 -33.39 -17.40
N LEU A 125 -7.06 -33.28 -18.70
CA LEU A 125 -7.82 -32.51 -19.70
C LEU A 125 -8.08 -33.30 -21.01
N PRO A 126 -9.28 -33.18 -21.64
CA PRO A 126 -9.58 -33.71 -22.97
C PRO A 126 -9.34 -32.68 -24.10
N LEU A 127 -8.86 -33.16 -25.26
CA LEU A 127 -8.72 -32.43 -26.52
C LEU A 127 -10.03 -32.42 -27.32
N MET A 128 -10.34 -31.34 -28.05
CA MET A 128 -11.43 -31.28 -29.03
C MET A 128 -10.91 -30.73 -30.36
N SER A 129 -11.34 -31.35 -31.46
CA SER A 129 -10.73 -31.25 -32.79
C SER A 129 -11.61 -30.61 -33.88
N ASP A 130 -12.69 -29.89 -33.53
CA ASP A 130 -13.74 -29.60 -34.53
C ASP A 130 -14.37 -28.20 -34.56
N GLY A 131 -13.79 -27.19 -33.90
CA GLY A 131 -14.26 -25.80 -34.08
C GLY A 131 -15.66 -25.50 -33.55
N SER A 132 -16.17 -26.31 -32.61
CA SER A 132 -17.40 -26.03 -31.87
C SER A 132 -17.25 -24.86 -30.86
N PRO A 133 -18.34 -24.14 -30.49
CA PRO A 133 -18.27 -23.00 -29.58
C PRO A 133 -17.71 -23.40 -28.21
N LEU A 134 -16.83 -22.54 -27.66
CA LEU A 134 -16.11 -22.74 -26.41
C LEU A 134 -17.08 -23.14 -25.27
N PRO A 135 -16.94 -24.33 -24.64
CA PRO A 135 -17.70 -24.64 -23.43
C PRO A 135 -17.27 -23.68 -22.32
N SER A 136 -18.21 -23.31 -21.44
CA SER A 136 -17.99 -22.43 -20.30
C SER A 136 -16.74 -22.84 -19.52
N LEU A 137 -15.65 -22.08 -19.70
CA LEU A 137 -14.34 -22.34 -19.10
C LEU A 137 -14.44 -22.12 -17.59
N GLY A 138 -14.47 -23.21 -16.82
CA GLY A 138 -14.41 -23.18 -15.35
C GLY A 138 -13.08 -22.57 -14.88
N VAL A 139 -13.17 -21.60 -13.96
CA VAL A 139 -12.03 -21.04 -13.22
C VAL A 139 -11.41 -22.15 -12.35
N PRO A 140 -10.07 -22.23 -12.21
CA PRO A 140 -9.43 -23.24 -11.35
C PRO A 140 -9.97 -23.18 -9.92
N THR A 141 -10.30 -24.35 -9.36
CA THR A 141 -10.88 -24.52 -8.01
C THR A 141 -9.87 -24.46 -6.87
N ALA A 142 -8.57 -24.45 -7.16
CA ALA A 142 -7.51 -24.37 -6.15
C ALA A 142 -7.15 -22.90 -5.88
N GLN A 143 -7.88 -22.28 -4.96
CA GLN A 143 -7.61 -20.93 -4.48
C GLN A 143 -7.15 -20.99 -3.01
N PRO A 144 -6.03 -20.35 -2.62
CA PRO A 144 -5.70 -20.20 -1.21
C PRO A 144 -6.84 -19.43 -0.51
N PRO A 145 -7.27 -19.85 0.70
CA PRO A 145 -8.44 -19.29 1.39
C PRO A 145 -8.35 -17.78 1.68
N ASP A 146 -7.13 -17.23 1.72
CA ASP A 146 -6.86 -15.83 2.07
C ASP A 146 -6.64 -14.92 0.85
N MET A 147 -6.65 -15.44 -0.38
CA MET A 147 -6.42 -14.66 -1.61
C MET A 147 -7.74 -14.29 -2.30
N PRO A 148 -7.90 -13.06 -2.82
CA PRO A 148 -9.15 -12.65 -3.47
C PRO A 148 -9.41 -13.46 -4.76
N PRO A 149 -10.69 -13.74 -5.10
CA PRO A 149 -11.05 -14.52 -6.27
C PRO A 149 -10.60 -13.86 -7.57
N LEU A 150 -10.19 -14.70 -8.53
CA LEU A 150 -9.95 -14.27 -9.91
C LEU A 150 -11.23 -13.57 -10.40
N PRO A 151 -11.13 -12.33 -10.92
CA PRO A 151 -12.28 -11.65 -11.46
C PRO A 151 -12.84 -12.46 -12.63
N PRO A 152 -14.17 -12.44 -12.85
CA PRO A 152 -14.76 -13.13 -13.98
C PRO A 152 -14.13 -12.65 -15.29
N LEU A 153 -13.81 -13.59 -16.19
CA LEU A 153 -13.27 -13.25 -17.50
C LEU A 153 -14.28 -12.37 -18.24
N PRO A 154 -13.83 -11.27 -18.86
CA PRO A 154 -14.70 -10.37 -19.60
C PRO A 154 -15.34 -11.10 -20.78
N PRO A 155 -16.55 -10.68 -21.22
CA PRO A 155 -17.12 -11.17 -22.46
C PRO A 155 -16.17 -10.83 -23.62
N VAL A 156 -16.03 -11.78 -24.56
CA VAL A 156 -15.19 -11.60 -25.76
C VAL A 156 -15.64 -10.34 -26.48
N ARG A 157 -14.78 -9.32 -26.54
CA ARG A 157 -15.07 -8.10 -27.32
C ARG A 157 -15.01 -8.43 -28.81
N GLN A 158 -15.76 -7.72 -29.65
CA GLN A 158 -15.57 -7.81 -31.10
C GLN A 158 -14.32 -7.01 -31.48
N GLY A 159 -13.21 -7.70 -31.70
CA GLY A 159 -11.98 -7.10 -32.20
C GLY A 159 -11.27 -8.01 -33.20
N SER A 160 -10.56 -7.38 -34.13
CA SER A 160 -9.92 -8.03 -35.28
C SER A 160 -8.39 -7.92 -35.18
N TYR A 161 -7.75 -8.73 -34.34
CA TYR A 161 -6.29 -8.79 -34.31
C TYR A 161 -5.76 -9.84 -35.29
N ARG A 162 -5.18 -9.39 -36.40
CA ARG A 162 -4.46 -10.25 -37.37
C ARG A 162 -2.95 -10.19 -37.14
N ARG A 163 -2.24 -11.26 -37.48
CA ARG A 163 -0.76 -11.27 -37.44
C ARG A 163 -0.19 -10.53 -38.65
N VAL A 164 0.88 -9.78 -38.43
CA VAL A 164 1.57 -8.94 -39.43
C VAL A 164 3.04 -9.29 -39.51
N ASN A 165 3.71 -9.10 -40.66
CA ASN A 165 5.14 -9.40 -40.77
C ASN A 165 5.97 -8.35 -40.04
N ARG A 166 5.68 -7.07 -40.27
CA ARG A 166 6.39 -5.94 -39.69
C ARG A 166 5.42 -5.02 -38.96
N SER A 167 5.65 -4.84 -37.66
CA SER A 167 4.88 -3.92 -36.83
C SER A 167 5.75 -2.77 -36.33
N VAL A 168 5.15 -1.60 -36.15
CA VAL A 168 5.77 -0.48 -35.44
C VAL A 168 5.01 -0.23 -34.15
N PHE A 169 5.74 -0.04 -33.04
CA PHE A 169 5.17 0.36 -31.76
C PHE A 169 6.07 1.40 -31.08
N ALA A 170 5.46 2.45 -30.54
CA ALA A 170 6.18 3.56 -29.92
C ALA A 170 5.60 3.90 -28.56
N GLY A 171 6.45 4.35 -27.64
CA GLY A 171 6.01 4.71 -26.31
C GLY A 171 7.11 5.27 -25.43
N THR A 172 6.71 5.78 -24.27
CA THR A 172 7.69 6.26 -23.28
C THR A 172 8.35 5.10 -22.55
N PHE A 173 7.63 4.00 -22.26
CA PHE A 173 8.15 2.84 -21.53
C PHE A 173 8.80 3.19 -20.18
N ASP A 174 8.35 4.28 -19.57
CA ASP A 174 8.79 4.72 -18.25
C ASP A 174 8.27 3.77 -17.17
N ARG A 175 9.14 3.39 -16.23
CA ARG A 175 8.83 2.48 -15.11
C ARG A 175 8.09 1.25 -15.60
N LEU A 176 8.76 0.41 -16.42
CA LEU A 176 8.15 -0.69 -17.19
C LEU A 176 7.14 -1.53 -16.37
N HIS A 177 5.87 -1.13 -16.42
CA HIS A 177 4.80 -1.66 -15.58
C HIS A 177 3.90 -2.62 -16.39
N ALA A 178 2.92 -3.23 -15.72
CA ALA A 178 2.04 -4.24 -16.30
C ALA A 178 1.35 -3.81 -17.62
N GLY A 179 0.98 -2.54 -17.76
CA GLY A 179 0.38 -2.01 -18.98
C GLY A 179 1.34 -2.05 -20.17
N HIS A 180 2.59 -1.59 -19.98
CA HIS A 180 3.63 -1.72 -21.01
C HIS A 180 3.92 -3.19 -21.33
N LYS A 181 4.03 -4.05 -20.31
CA LYS A 181 4.34 -5.48 -20.47
C LYS A 181 3.28 -6.23 -21.28
N LEU A 182 1.99 -5.96 -21.01
CA LEU A 182 0.86 -6.47 -21.78
C LEU A 182 0.97 -6.06 -23.27
N LEU A 183 1.15 -4.76 -23.52
CA LEU A 183 1.21 -4.22 -24.88
C LEU A 183 2.43 -4.76 -25.66
N LEU A 184 3.59 -4.83 -25.01
CA LEU A 184 4.81 -5.39 -25.60
C LEU A 184 4.68 -6.88 -25.90
N THR A 185 4.13 -7.66 -24.96
CA THR A 185 3.90 -9.10 -25.14
C THR A 185 2.97 -9.35 -26.32
N PHE A 186 1.83 -8.65 -26.36
CA PHE A 186 0.86 -8.86 -27.42
C PHE A 186 1.36 -8.36 -28.79
N THR A 187 2.05 -7.21 -28.84
CA THR A 187 2.69 -6.71 -30.06
C THR A 187 3.71 -7.71 -30.60
N ARG A 188 4.53 -8.30 -29.73
CA ARG A 188 5.51 -9.32 -30.12
C ARG A 188 4.83 -10.57 -30.68
N LEU A 189 3.72 -11.03 -30.08
CA LEU A 189 2.94 -12.16 -30.57
C LEU A 189 2.31 -11.90 -31.95
N LEU A 190 1.81 -10.68 -32.19
CA LEU A 190 1.23 -10.29 -33.47
C LEU A 190 2.25 -10.17 -34.61
N THR A 191 3.54 -10.07 -34.31
CA THR A 191 4.60 -9.81 -35.29
C THR A 191 5.27 -11.11 -35.74
N LYS A 192 5.30 -11.37 -37.04
CA LYS A 192 5.89 -12.60 -37.65
C LYS A 192 7.33 -12.45 -38.11
N GLN A 193 7.86 -11.25 -38.29
CA GLN A 193 9.23 -11.05 -38.75
C GLN A 193 9.92 -10.01 -37.87
N THR A 194 9.65 -8.72 -38.10
CA THR A 194 10.38 -7.61 -37.46
C THR A 194 9.46 -6.77 -36.59
N MET A 195 9.80 -6.63 -35.31
CA MET A 195 9.15 -5.69 -34.39
C MET A 195 9.98 -4.41 -34.27
N ILE A 196 9.49 -3.31 -34.83
CA ILE A 196 10.16 -2.00 -34.81
C ILE A 196 9.64 -1.22 -33.61
N LEU A 197 10.49 -1.06 -32.60
CA LEU A 197 10.13 -0.40 -31.36
C LEU A 197 10.86 0.93 -31.21
N ARG A 198 10.11 1.96 -30.83
CA ARG A 198 10.64 3.32 -30.69
C ARG A 198 10.37 3.88 -29.30
N ILE A 199 11.45 4.21 -28.58
CA ILE A 199 11.39 4.68 -27.20
C ILE A 199 11.55 6.20 -27.19
N THR A 200 10.58 6.91 -26.61
CA THR A 200 10.60 8.37 -26.55
C THR A 200 11.89 8.89 -25.90
N GLY A 201 12.62 9.73 -26.63
CA GLY A 201 13.87 10.35 -26.21
C GLY A 201 13.65 11.52 -25.23
N PRO A 202 14.72 11.99 -24.55
CA PRO A 202 14.63 13.04 -23.54
C PRO A 202 14.04 14.36 -24.06
N SER A 203 14.33 14.75 -25.31
CA SER A 203 13.86 15.99 -25.95
C SER A 203 12.33 16.11 -25.95
N MET A 204 11.62 14.99 -26.04
CA MET A 204 10.16 14.92 -26.08
C MET A 204 9.51 14.76 -24.69
N LEU A 205 10.29 14.61 -23.62
CA LEU A 205 9.80 14.30 -22.27
C LEU A 205 9.92 15.47 -21.27
N THR A 206 10.42 16.62 -21.71
CA THR A 206 10.71 17.80 -20.87
C THR A 206 9.51 18.36 -20.10
N LYS A 207 8.28 18.14 -20.57
CA LYS A 207 7.04 18.64 -19.95
C LYS A 207 6.26 17.58 -19.17
N LYS A 208 6.84 16.40 -18.92
CA LYS A 208 6.14 15.32 -18.20
C LYS A 208 5.94 15.71 -16.73
N ARG A 209 4.72 15.51 -16.21
CA ARG A 209 4.42 15.65 -14.78
C ARG A 209 5.34 14.73 -13.96
N HIS A 210 5.84 15.22 -12.81
CA HIS A 210 6.82 14.52 -11.97
C HIS A 210 8.03 13.98 -12.77
N GLY A 211 8.53 14.78 -13.72
CA GLY A 211 9.63 14.40 -14.62
C GLY A 211 10.93 14.02 -13.90
N ASP A 212 11.13 14.49 -12.66
CA ASP A 212 12.29 14.17 -11.82
C ASP A 212 12.36 12.69 -11.40
N PHE A 213 11.27 11.94 -11.55
CA PHE A 213 11.21 10.50 -11.26
C PHE A 213 11.15 9.64 -12.53
N LEU A 214 11.35 10.24 -13.70
CA LEU A 214 11.37 9.52 -14.98
C LEU A 214 12.65 8.68 -15.10
N ASP A 215 12.51 7.44 -15.56
CA ASP A 215 13.65 6.59 -15.84
C ASP A 215 14.52 7.17 -16.98
N PRO A 216 15.86 7.18 -16.81
CA PRO A 216 16.76 7.53 -17.89
C PRO A 216 16.50 6.70 -19.15
N TYR A 217 16.76 7.28 -20.32
CA TYR A 217 16.50 6.63 -21.61
C TYR A 217 17.18 5.25 -21.69
N ARG A 218 18.44 5.15 -21.23
CA ARG A 218 19.20 3.89 -21.18
C ARG A 218 18.48 2.82 -20.34
N THR A 219 17.97 3.17 -19.16
CA THR A 219 17.19 2.26 -18.29
C THR A 219 15.95 1.76 -19.01
N ARG A 220 15.17 2.66 -19.62
CA ARG A 220 13.95 2.30 -20.35
C ARG A 220 14.25 1.40 -21.55
N LYS A 221 15.31 1.70 -22.31
CA LYS A 221 15.75 0.90 -23.45
C LYS A 221 16.15 -0.51 -23.03
N GLU A 222 16.97 -0.63 -21.99
CA GLU A 222 17.43 -1.94 -21.53
C GLU A 222 16.30 -2.75 -20.89
N ALA A 223 15.40 -2.11 -20.15
CA ALA A 223 14.22 -2.76 -19.58
C ALA A 223 13.31 -3.33 -20.68
N VAL A 224 13.03 -2.55 -21.73
CA VAL A 224 12.24 -3.02 -22.88
C VAL A 224 12.97 -4.12 -23.63
N ARG A 225 14.27 -3.97 -23.91
CA ARG A 225 15.09 -4.98 -24.60
C ARG A 225 15.09 -6.30 -23.85
N THR A 226 15.37 -6.26 -22.55
CA THR A 226 15.38 -7.42 -21.65
C THR A 226 14.01 -8.07 -21.56
N PHE A 227 12.93 -7.28 -21.53
CA PHE A 227 11.58 -7.83 -21.46
C PHE A 227 11.18 -8.51 -22.78
N VAL A 228 11.36 -7.83 -23.92
CA VAL A 228 10.94 -8.35 -25.23
C VAL A 228 11.76 -9.57 -25.64
N SER A 229 13.06 -9.63 -25.33
CA SER A 229 13.91 -10.80 -25.62
C SER A 229 13.46 -12.08 -24.89
N ARG A 230 12.70 -11.94 -23.81
CA ARG A 230 12.14 -13.09 -23.08
C ARG A 230 10.83 -13.61 -23.68
N VAL A 231 10.16 -12.84 -24.55
CA VAL A 231 8.95 -13.26 -25.27
C VAL A 231 9.38 -14.04 -26.52
N ARG A 232 9.40 -15.38 -26.44
CA ARG A 232 9.80 -16.23 -27.57
C ARG A 232 8.66 -16.33 -28.60
N VAL A 233 9.00 -16.24 -29.88
CA VAL A 233 8.09 -16.44 -31.03
C VAL A 233 8.74 -17.34 -32.09
N GLU A 234 7.97 -17.90 -33.01
CA GLU A 234 8.43 -18.90 -33.99
C GLU A 234 9.49 -18.38 -34.99
N SER A 235 9.39 -17.11 -35.34
CA SER A 235 10.29 -16.37 -36.21
C SER A 235 11.37 -15.67 -35.38
N GLY A 236 12.62 -15.62 -35.84
CA GLY A 236 13.77 -15.16 -35.04
C GLY A 236 13.66 -13.83 -34.26
N ASP A 237 14.69 -13.52 -33.47
CA ASP A 237 14.76 -12.37 -32.55
C ASP A 237 14.96 -10.99 -33.23
N ASP A 238 14.27 -10.74 -34.34
CA ASP A 238 14.38 -9.47 -35.07
C ASP A 238 13.51 -8.37 -34.42
N VAL A 239 14.10 -7.72 -33.42
CA VAL A 239 13.51 -6.57 -32.70
C VAL A 239 14.45 -5.39 -32.86
N ASP A 240 13.98 -4.37 -33.58
CA ASP A 240 14.72 -3.14 -33.82
C ASP A 240 14.30 -2.07 -32.80
N ILE A 241 15.15 -1.79 -31.81
CA ILE A 241 14.88 -0.84 -30.71
C ILE A 241 15.75 0.41 -30.87
N ASP A 242 15.11 1.56 -31.10
CA ASP A 242 15.81 2.83 -31.22
C ASP A 242 15.05 4.02 -30.62
N VAL A 243 15.70 5.19 -30.57
CA VAL A 243 15.16 6.43 -30.00
C VAL A 243 14.09 7.05 -30.90
N LEU A 244 13.07 7.65 -30.28
CA LEU A 244 12.09 8.51 -30.93
C LEU A 244 12.30 9.96 -30.48
N ASN A 245 12.82 10.80 -31.38
CA ASN A 245 13.14 12.20 -31.08
C ASN A 245 12.11 13.20 -31.61
N ASP A 246 11.18 12.75 -32.45
CA ASP A 246 10.05 13.52 -32.96
C ASP A 246 8.77 12.64 -32.98
N PRO A 247 7.57 13.24 -33.06
CA PRO A 247 6.30 12.50 -32.96
C PRO A 247 6.07 11.41 -34.02
N VAL A 248 6.69 11.49 -35.18
CA VAL A 248 6.48 10.56 -36.31
C VAL A 248 7.64 9.57 -36.40
N GLY A 249 8.87 10.06 -36.23
CA GLY A 249 10.08 9.26 -36.33
C GLY A 249 10.21 8.55 -37.68
N PRO A 250 10.91 7.41 -37.72
CA PRO A 250 11.11 6.67 -38.97
C PRO A 250 9.81 6.05 -39.52
N ALA A 251 8.73 5.99 -38.74
CA ALA A 251 7.44 5.46 -39.20
C ALA A 251 6.85 6.26 -40.37
N GLY A 252 7.25 7.52 -40.55
CA GLY A 252 6.84 8.35 -41.68
C GLY A 252 7.43 7.92 -43.03
N THR A 253 8.53 7.16 -43.04
CA THR A 253 9.30 6.86 -44.26
C THR A 253 9.65 5.38 -44.45
N ILE A 254 9.64 4.57 -43.40
CA ILE A 254 9.92 3.12 -43.50
C ILE A 254 8.68 2.34 -43.95
N ASP A 255 8.90 1.19 -44.59
CA ASP A 255 7.82 0.27 -44.98
C ASP A 255 7.53 -0.73 -43.85
N PHE A 256 6.25 -0.91 -43.50
CA PHE A 256 5.76 -1.86 -42.50
C PHE A 256 4.25 -2.09 -42.71
N ASP A 257 3.69 -3.11 -42.05
CA ASP A 257 2.32 -3.55 -42.33
C ASP A 257 1.28 -2.87 -41.43
N ALA A 258 1.62 -2.67 -40.15
CA ALA A 258 0.71 -2.10 -39.17
C ALA A 258 1.40 -1.29 -38.08
N LEU A 259 0.74 -0.21 -37.65
CA LEU A 259 1.12 0.61 -36.50
C LEU A 259 0.27 0.17 -35.31
N VAL A 260 0.90 -0.31 -34.25
CA VAL A 260 0.20 -0.68 -33.02
C VAL A 260 -0.01 0.58 -32.19
N VAL A 261 -1.27 0.81 -31.79
CA VAL A 261 -1.67 1.98 -31.00
C VAL A 261 -2.57 1.55 -29.84
N THR A 262 -2.67 2.40 -28.84
CA THR A 262 -3.73 2.36 -27.83
C THR A 262 -4.79 3.40 -28.18
N SER A 263 -5.97 3.34 -27.56
CA SER A 263 -7.00 4.37 -27.74
C SER A 263 -6.48 5.79 -27.46
N GLU A 264 -5.58 5.93 -26.48
CA GLU A 264 -4.91 7.21 -26.15
C GLU A 264 -3.95 7.71 -27.25
N THR A 265 -3.32 6.78 -27.99
CA THR A 265 -2.30 7.12 -29.01
C THR A 265 -2.81 7.00 -30.45
N ARG A 266 -4.10 6.67 -30.64
CA ARG A 266 -4.76 6.52 -31.94
C ARG A 266 -4.61 7.76 -32.84
N ARG A 267 -4.85 8.96 -32.27
CA ARG A 267 -4.65 10.24 -32.98
C ARG A 267 -3.20 10.43 -33.45
N GLY A 268 -2.23 9.94 -32.68
CA GLY A 268 -0.84 9.94 -33.09
C GLY A 268 -0.60 9.04 -34.30
N GLY A 269 -1.22 7.87 -34.34
CA GLY A 269 -1.17 6.98 -35.50
C GLY A 269 -1.83 7.55 -36.76
N GLU A 270 -2.96 8.24 -36.62
CA GLU A 270 -3.61 8.97 -37.71
C GLU A 270 -2.68 10.07 -38.27
N HIS A 271 -1.99 10.79 -37.37
CA HIS A 271 -0.99 11.78 -37.78
C HIS A 271 0.20 11.15 -38.52
N VAL A 272 0.69 10.00 -38.07
CA VAL A 272 1.75 9.23 -38.78
C VAL A 272 1.28 8.89 -40.19
N ASN A 273 0.05 8.37 -40.36
CA ASN A 273 -0.49 8.05 -41.69
C ASN A 273 -0.59 9.27 -42.61
N LYS A 274 -0.99 10.43 -42.09
CA LYS A 274 -0.99 11.67 -42.86
C LYS A 274 0.42 12.04 -43.35
N VAL A 275 1.41 11.97 -42.47
CA VAL A 275 2.81 12.27 -42.84
C VAL A 275 3.39 11.22 -43.79
N ARG A 276 2.95 9.96 -43.69
CA ARG A 276 3.30 8.91 -44.67
C ARG A 276 2.79 9.26 -46.07
N GLU A 277 1.52 9.68 -46.18
CA GLU A 277 0.94 10.11 -47.45
C GLU A 277 1.69 11.31 -48.05
N GLU A 278 2.04 12.30 -47.22
CA GLU A 278 2.85 13.46 -47.61
C GLU A 278 4.24 13.05 -48.12
N ASN A 279 4.82 11.98 -47.56
CA ASN A 279 6.11 11.41 -47.99
C ASN A 279 5.98 10.39 -49.14
N GLY A 280 4.80 10.25 -49.76
CA GLY A 280 4.57 9.32 -50.86
C GLY A 280 4.53 7.84 -50.44
N LYS A 281 4.27 7.55 -49.16
CA LYS A 281 4.09 6.21 -48.61
C LYS A 281 2.60 5.91 -48.39
N PRO A 282 2.15 4.67 -48.61
CA PRO A 282 0.77 4.31 -48.37
C PRO A 282 0.45 4.32 -46.86
N PRO A 283 -0.79 4.68 -46.47
CA PRO A 283 -1.24 4.55 -45.09
C PRO A 283 -1.21 3.09 -44.66
N VAL A 284 -0.90 2.87 -43.39
CA VAL A 284 -0.84 1.55 -42.76
C VAL A 284 -2.05 1.34 -41.86
N GLU A 285 -2.36 0.07 -41.58
CA GLU A 285 -3.41 -0.28 -40.63
C GLU A 285 -3.02 0.17 -39.20
N LEU A 286 -3.99 0.74 -38.47
CA LEU A 286 -3.84 1.03 -37.04
C LEU A 286 -4.42 -0.14 -36.23
N LEU A 287 -3.55 -0.93 -35.61
CA LEU A 287 -3.96 -2.02 -34.71
C LEU A 287 -4.18 -1.47 -33.31
N GLU A 288 -5.43 -1.18 -32.97
CA GLU A 288 -5.80 -0.58 -31.69
C GLU A 288 -5.97 -1.63 -30.57
N LEU A 289 -5.04 -1.63 -29.62
CA LEU A 289 -5.09 -2.49 -28.43
C LEU A 289 -5.90 -1.80 -27.32
N GLN A 290 -7.12 -2.28 -27.09
CA GLN A 290 -8.01 -1.75 -26.05
C GLN A 290 -7.73 -2.36 -24.69
N VAL A 291 -6.80 -1.78 -23.94
CA VAL A 291 -6.51 -2.24 -22.58
C VAL A 291 -7.78 -2.17 -21.71
N VAL A 292 -8.25 -3.32 -21.21
CA VAL A 292 -9.44 -3.45 -20.37
C VAL A 292 -9.32 -2.51 -19.16
N GLY A 293 -10.25 -1.54 -19.06
CA GLY A 293 -10.20 -0.40 -18.14
C GLY A 293 -10.63 0.94 -18.77
N GLY A 294 -10.92 0.96 -20.08
CA GLY A 294 -11.62 2.07 -20.74
C GLY A 294 -13.00 1.62 -21.22
N GLU A 295 -14.05 2.08 -20.55
CA GLU A 295 -15.32 2.37 -21.19
C GLU A 295 -15.46 3.89 -21.13
N GLU A 296 -15.51 4.52 -22.31
CA GLU A 296 -15.72 5.95 -22.49
C GLU A 296 -17.22 6.22 -22.33
N GLU A 297 -17.62 6.96 -21.29
CA GLU A 297 -18.89 7.69 -21.34
C GLU A 297 -18.66 9.00 -22.13
N GLU A 298 -19.34 9.12 -23.26
CA GLU A 298 -19.38 10.35 -24.07
C GLU A 298 -20.04 11.49 -23.28
N GLY A 299 -19.23 12.38 -22.71
CA GLY A 299 -19.70 13.59 -22.03
C GLY A 299 -18.63 14.68 -22.00
N LYS A 300 -18.85 15.76 -22.74
CA LYS A 300 -17.96 16.93 -22.82
C LYS A 300 -17.71 17.58 -21.44
N GLY A 301 -16.44 17.81 -21.09
CA GLY A 301 -16.05 18.95 -20.24
C GLY A 301 -15.05 18.68 -19.12
N GLN A 302 -13.86 19.29 -19.25
CA GLN A 302 -12.86 19.60 -18.20
C GLN A 302 -12.14 18.43 -17.52
N GLY A 303 -10.82 18.41 -17.70
CA GLY A 303 -9.93 17.33 -17.29
C GLY A 303 -9.91 17.10 -15.78
N ASN A 304 -10.29 15.88 -15.41
CA ASN A 304 -9.84 15.21 -14.21
C ASN A 304 -9.30 13.83 -14.63
N ASP A 305 -7.99 13.65 -14.46
CA ASP A 305 -7.30 12.38 -14.63
C ASP A 305 -7.71 11.43 -13.49
N SER A 306 -8.79 10.66 -13.67
CA SER A 306 -9.18 9.62 -12.71
C SER A 306 -9.64 8.36 -13.44
N ASN A 307 -8.67 7.57 -13.91
CA ASN A 307 -8.93 6.24 -14.47
C ASN A 307 -8.50 5.18 -13.44
N SER A 308 -9.43 4.76 -12.58
CA SER A 308 -9.20 3.95 -11.36
C SER A 308 -8.88 2.46 -11.58
N GLY A 309 -8.54 2.05 -12.80
CA GLY A 309 -8.10 0.70 -13.13
C GLY A 309 -6.73 0.59 -13.82
N LYS A 310 -6.15 1.72 -14.26
CA LYS A 310 -4.87 1.74 -14.99
C LYS A 310 -3.75 2.12 -14.04
N LEU A 311 -2.84 1.19 -13.76
CA LEU A 311 -1.53 1.56 -13.21
C LEU A 311 -0.76 2.28 -14.31
N SER A 312 -0.66 3.61 -14.26
CA SER A 312 0.07 4.42 -15.25
C SER A 312 1.47 4.81 -14.74
N SER A 313 2.41 5.04 -15.66
CA SER A 313 3.73 5.61 -15.31
C SER A 313 3.62 6.97 -14.59
N THR A 314 2.54 7.72 -14.79
CA THR A 314 2.31 8.99 -14.08
C THR A 314 1.96 8.75 -12.62
N ASP A 315 1.13 7.75 -12.32
CA ASP A 315 0.73 7.42 -10.95
C ASP A 315 1.91 6.86 -10.14
N LEU A 316 2.75 6.04 -10.78
CA LEU A 316 3.98 5.53 -10.16
C LEU A 316 4.92 6.67 -9.76
N ARG A 317 5.16 7.63 -10.66
CA ARG A 317 5.99 8.81 -10.38
C ARG A 317 5.36 9.73 -9.34
N LYS A 318 4.03 9.90 -9.36
CA LYS A 318 3.29 10.65 -8.34
C LYS A 318 3.48 10.02 -6.96
N HIS A 319 3.31 8.71 -6.83
CA HIS A 319 3.50 8.02 -5.55
C HIS A 319 4.92 8.21 -4.98
N GLN A 320 5.94 8.18 -5.84
CA GLN A 320 7.32 8.43 -5.42
C GLN A 320 7.57 9.90 -5.06
N ALA A 321 7.00 10.83 -5.82
CA ALA A 321 7.05 12.26 -5.53
C ALA A 321 6.39 12.59 -4.19
N ASP A 322 5.18 12.08 -3.96
CA ASP A 322 4.43 12.27 -2.72
C ASP A 322 5.22 11.73 -1.52
N ARG A 323 5.88 10.56 -1.69
CA ARG A 323 6.73 9.99 -0.64
C ARG A 323 7.98 10.83 -0.39
N ALA A 324 8.71 11.22 -1.43
CA ALA A 324 9.90 12.06 -1.27
C ALA A 324 9.55 13.40 -0.59
N GLN A 325 8.40 13.97 -0.95
CA GLN A 325 7.85 15.16 -0.31
C GLN A 325 7.51 14.92 1.17
N ALA A 326 6.89 13.79 1.50
CA ALA A 326 6.60 13.43 2.89
C ALA A 326 7.87 13.25 3.75
N LEU A 327 8.98 12.85 3.13
CA LEU A 327 10.30 12.77 3.76
C LEU A 327 11.02 14.13 3.83
N GLY A 328 10.44 15.19 3.26
CA GLY A 328 11.05 16.52 3.19
C GLY A 328 12.31 16.56 2.32
N VAL A 329 12.38 15.72 1.28
CA VAL A 329 13.54 15.60 0.38
C VAL A 329 13.21 16.19 -0.99
N VAL A 330 14.14 16.98 -1.53
CA VAL A 330 14.06 17.53 -2.89
C VAL A 330 14.94 16.69 -3.81
N VAL A 331 14.32 15.76 -4.56
CA VAL A 331 15.04 14.80 -5.42
C VAL A 331 15.96 15.46 -6.47
N PRO A 332 15.59 16.58 -7.12
CA PRO A 332 16.51 17.31 -8.00
C PRO A 332 17.80 17.75 -7.30
N ALA A 333 17.71 18.27 -6.08
CA ALA A 333 18.89 18.69 -5.32
C ALA A 333 19.77 17.48 -4.94
N MET A 334 19.15 16.37 -4.54
CA MET A 334 19.86 15.11 -4.30
C MET A 334 20.59 14.60 -5.56
N ARG A 335 19.98 14.77 -6.74
CA ARG A 335 20.59 14.41 -8.04
C ARG A 335 21.82 15.26 -8.31
N ASP A 336 21.72 16.57 -8.10
CA ASP A 336 22.84 17.49 -8.29
C ASP A 336 24.02 17.13 -7.38
N MET A 337 23.75 16.79 -6.12
CA MET A 337 24.76 16.32 -5.16
C MET A 337 25.42 15.01 -5.63
N PHE A 338 24.62 14.04 -6.11
CA PHE A 338 25.17 12.78 -6.63
C PHE A 338 25.99 12.98 -7.91
N ARG A 339 25.55 13.85 -8.83
CA ARG A 339 26.28 14.21 -10.05
C ARG A 339 27.57 14.98 -9.75
N GLN A 340 27.57 15.85 -8.74
CA GLN A 340 28.78 16.53 -8.29
C GLN A 340 29.84 15.51 -7.85
N LEU A 341 29.46 14.51 -7.06
CA LEU A 341 30.35 13.42 -6.67
C LEU A 341 30.79 12.57 -7.86
N THR A 342 29.83 12.02 -8.62
CA THR A 342 30.12 11.01 -9.64
C THR A 342 30.67 11.61 -10.94
N VAL A 343 29.97 12.58 -11.53
CA VAL A 343 30.34 13.18 -12.82
C VAL A 343 31.51 14.14 -12.66
N GLN A 344 31.46 15.05 -11.69
CA GLN A 344 32.48 16.09 -11.58
C GLN A 344 33.76 15.60 -10.90
N GLN A 345 33.66 14.84 -9.80
CA GLN A 345 34.84 14.39 -9.04
C GLN A 345 35.38 13.03 -9.52
N LEU A 346 34.51 12.03 -9.73
CA LEU A 346 34.92 10.68 -10.15
C LEU A 346 34.99 10.49 -11.68
N LYS A 347 34.56 11.49 -12.46
CA LYS A 347 34.55 11.48 -13.95
C LYS A 347 33.72 10.33 -14.54
N VAL A 348 32.63 9.97 -13.86
CA VAL A 348 31.64 9.02 -14.35
C VAL A 348 30.80 9.67 -15.46
N ASP A 349 30.42 8.89 -16.46
CA ASP A 349 29.49 9.33 -17.50
C ASP A 349 28.15 9.77 -16.90
N GLU A 350 27.62 10.92 -17.35
CA GLU A 350 26.40 11.51 -16.78
C GLU A 350 25.19 10.60 -16.91
N GLU A 351 25.04 9.88 -18.03
CA GLU A 351 23.91 8.96 -18.21
C GLU A 351 24.01 7.79 -17.24
N VAL A 352 25.21 7.23 -17.04
CA VAL A 352 25.42 6.14 -16.08
C VAL A 352 25.17 6.61 -14.65
N ALA A 353 25.63 7.81 -14.29
CA ALA A 353 25.37 8.40 -12.97
C ALA A 353 23.87 8.56 -12.71
N ASP A 354 23.09 9.04 -13.68
CA ASP A 354 21.63 9.19 -13.52
C ASP A 354 20.90 7.85 -13.36
N VAL A 355 21.34 6.81 -14.06
CA VAL A 355 20.79 5.45 -13.92
C VAL A 355 20.97 4.95 -12.49
N TRP A 356 22.17 5.10 -11.94
CA TRP A 356 22.48 4.66 -10.59
C TRP A 356 21.82 5.53 -9.53
N PHE A 357 21.73 6.85 -9.74
CA PHE A 357 20.98 7.74 -8.88
C PHE A 357 19.53 7.30 -8.74
N MET A 358 18.83 7.07 -9.86
CA MET A 358 17.44 6.65 -9.83
C MET A 358 17.27 5.27 -9.16
N ARG A 359 18.23 4.36 -9.34
CA ARG A 359 18.24 3.06 -8.65
C ARG A 359 18.33 3.23 -7.12
N LEU A 360 19.20 4.11 -6.64
CA LEU A 360 19.33 4.42 -5.21
C LEU A 360 18.05 5.10 -4.68
N VAL A 361 17.47 6.03 -5.44
CA VAL A 361 16.18 6.65 -5.11
C VAL A 361 15.09 5.61 -4.91
N ASP A 362 14.98 4.64 -5.81
CA ASP A 362 13.96 3.60 -5.73
C ASP A 362 14.12 2.71 -4.48
N MET A 363 15.35 2.35 -4.13
CA MET A 363 15.65 1.58 -2.91
C MET A 363 15.31 2.36 -1.63
N HIS A 364 15.70 3.63 -1.56
CA HIS A 364 15.46 4.47 -0.38
C HIS A 364 14.02 4.98 -0.25
N LEU A 365 13.19 4.75 -1.26
CA LEU A 365 11.74 5.03 -1.26
C LEU A 365 10.90 3.75 -1.07
N GLU A 366 11.48 2.63 -0.63
CA GLU A 366 10.75 1.39 -0.36
C GLU A 366 9.77 1.51 0.83
N PRO A 367 8.50 1.04 0.73
CA PRO A 367 7.42 1.18 1.74
C PRO A 367 7.81 1.01 3.20
N TRP A 368 8.60 -0.03 3.51
CA TRP A 368 8.96 -0.40 4.86
C TRP A 368 10.10 0.41 5.47
N ARG A 369 10.80 1.25 4.69
CA ARG A 369 11.88 2.10 5.21
C ARG A 369 11.30 3.37 5.81
N HIS A 370 11.55 3.58 7.09
CA HIS A 370 11.07 4.75 7.84
C HIS A 370 12.22 5.65 8.29
N TYR A 371 13.36 5.06 8.65
CA TYR A 371 14.59 5.80 8.98
C TYR A 371 15.57 5.76 7.81
N HIS A 372 15.88 4.57 7.28
CA HIS A 372 16.88 4.34 6.23
C HIS A 372 16.39 4.78 4.84
N THR A 373 16.13 6.08 4.70
CA THR A 373 15.47 6.72 3.54
C THR A 373 16.39 7.76 2.89
N LEU A 374 15.93 8.42 1.82
CA LEU A 374 16.68 9.52 1.21
C LEU A 374 16.96 10.68 2.18
N ARG A 375 16.12 10.82 3.23
CA ARG A 375 16.33 11.85 4.25
C ARG A 375 17.58 11.55 5.09
N HIS A 376 17.81 10.28 5.42
CA HIS A 376 19.02 9.83 6.12
C HIS A 376 20.29 10.17 5.34
N ILE A 377 20.33 9.85 4.04
CA ILE A 377 21.44 10.25 3.16
C ILE A 377 21.67 11.77 3.18
N SER A 378 20.60 12.55 3.03
CA SER A 378 20.69 14.02 3.06
C SER A 378 21.25 14.54 4.39
N ASP A 379 20.85 13.95 5.51
CA ASP A 379 21.33 14.32 6.85
C ASP A 379 22.84 13.98 6.99
N LEU A 380 23.29 12.82 6.50
CA LEU A 380 24.71 12.43 6.53
C LEU A 380 25.61 13.29 5.65
N ILE A 381 25.18 13.65 4.44
CA ILE A 381 25.93 14.58 3.58
C ILE A 381 26.00 15.98 4.22
N SER A 382 24.93 16.38 4.92
CA SER A 382 24.91 17.63 5.68
C SER A 382 25.94 17.59 6.82
N LEU A 383 26.05 16.47 7.54
CA LEU A 383 27.05 16.28 8.60
C LEU A 383 28.47 16.35 8.07
N GLN A 384 28.76 15.72 6.93
CA GLN A 384 30.06 15.83 6.26
C GLN A 384 30.40 17.29 5.93
N THR A 385 29.41 18.06 5.46
CA THR A 385 29.58 19.48 5.14
C THR A 385 29.80 20.32 6.42
N THR A 386 29.02 20.07 7.46
CA THR A 386 29.08 20.82 8.73
C THR A 386 30.39 20.58 9.48
N HIS A 387 30.85 19.33 9.55
CA HIS A 387 32.07 18.98 10.29
C HIS A 387 33.34 19.19 9.46
N SER A 388 33.22 19.18 8.12
CA SER A 388 34.32 19.33 7.18
C SER A 388 35.57 18.52 7.61
N PRO A 389 35.48 17.16 7.61
CA PRO A 389 36.57 16.30 8.06
C PRO A 389 37.93 16.73 7.50
N PRO A 390 39.00 16.79 8.33
CA PRO A 390 40.32 17.26 7.91
C PRO A 390 41.07 16.19 7.09
N VAL A 391 40.42 15.65 6.05
CA VAL A 391 40.94 14.59 5.18
C VAL A 391 41.14 15.13 3.75
N PRO A 392 42.07 14.57 2.97
CA PRO A 392 42.27 14.94 1.57
C PRO A 392 41.00 14.74 0.73
N PRO A 393 40.84 15.50 -0.38
CA PRO A 393 39.65 15.39 -1.23
C PRO A 393 39.29 13.97 -1.70
N PRO A 394 40.25 13.08 -2.09
CA PRO A 394 39.92 11.69 -2.42
C PRO A 394 39.25 10.91 -1.28
N CYS A 395 39.70 11.13 -0.05
CA CYS A 395 39.15 10.48 1.14
C CYS A 395 37.75 11.02 1.45
N ALA A 396 37.53 12.33 1.30
CA ALA A 396 36.20 12.94 1.41
C ALA A 396 35.23 12.39 0.36
N CYS A 397 35.70 12.16 -0.88
CA CYS A 397 34.90 11.51 -1.93
C CYS A 397 34.51 10.08 -1.54
N ALA A 398 35.40 9.32 -0.89
CA ALA A 398 35.09 7.97 -0.43
C ALA A 398 34.03 7.96 0.68
N ILE A 399 34.08 8.91 1.62
CA ILE A 399 33.00 9.11 2.62
C ILE A 399 31.68 9.37 1.91
N SER A 400 31.63 10.33 0.98
CA SER A 400 30.38 10.67 0.28
C SER A 400 29.85 9.48 -0.52
N LEU A 401 30.72 8.73 -1.20
CA LEU A 401 30.32 7.54 -1.96
C LEU A 401 29.79 6.43 -1.04
N ALA A 402 30.45 6.19 0.11
CA ALA A 402 29.97 5.26 1.12
C ALA A 402 28.61 5.70 1.69
N VAL A 403 28.39 7.00 1.94
CA VAL A 403 27.09 7.54 2.40
C VAL A 403 25.95 7.23 1.42
N TRP A 404 26.19 7.26 0.11
CA TRP A 404 25.14 6.93 -0.86
C TRP A 404 24.79 5.43 -0.93
N PHE A 405 25.74 4.56 -0.57
CA PHE A 405 25.61 3.11 -0.75
C PHE A 405 25.44 2.33 0.55
N HIS A 406 25.85 2.85 1.71
CA HIS A 406 25.55 2.21 3.00
C HIS A 406 24.03 2.16 3.19
N ASP A 407 23.54 1.02 3.65
CA ASP A 407 22.11 0.69 3.75
C ASP A 407 21.30 0.85 2.45
N ALA A 408 21.94 0.95 1.28
CA ALA A 408 21.23 0.96 0.01
C ALA A 408 20.39 -0.32 -0.16
N ILE A 409 20.89 -1.46 0.31
CA ILE A 409 20.11 -2.68 0.51
C ILE A 409 19.86 -2.87 2.00
N TYR A 410 18.60 -2.74 2.42
CA TYR A 410 18.21 -2.84 3.82
C TYR A 410 16.88 -3.58 3.97
N VAL A 411 16.97 -4.73 4.63
CA VAL A 411 15.82 -5.56 5.01
C VAL A 411 15.98 -5.91 6.50
N PRO A 412 15.10 -5.42 7.40
CA PRO A 412 15.30 -5.48 8.85
C PRO A 412 15.62 -6.86 9.48
N HIS A 413 15.20 -7.95 8.85
CA HIS A 413 15.40 -9.31 9.38
C HIS A 413 16.61 -10.06 8.77
N ARG A 414 17.37 -9.40 7.90
CA ARG A 414 18.56 -9.97 7.25
C ARG A 414 19.83 -9.55 7.96
N LYS A 415 20.87 -10.40 7.85
CA LYS A 415 22.18 -10.20 8.47
C LYS A 415 23.28 -9.82 7.47
N ASP A 416 22.96 -9.77 6.19
CA ASP A 416 23.88 -9.55 5.08
C ASP A 416 23.58 -8.24 4.32
N ASN A 417 22.87 -7.31 4.95
CA ASN A 417 22.47 -6.04 4.32
C ASN A 417 23.69 -5.21 3.90
N GLU A 418 24.69 -5.15 4.78
CA GLU A 418 25.91 -4.39 4.62
C GLU A 418 26.79 -4.98 3.49
N GLU A 419 26.94 -6.31 3.47
CA GLU A 419 27.70 -6.98 2.41
C GLU A 419 27.02 -6.80 1.05
N ARG A 420 25.69 -6.94 0.97
CA ARG A 420 24.96 -6.71 -0.28
C ARG A 420 25.01 -5.26 -0.75
N SER A 421 25.00 -4.31 0.19
CA SER A 421 25.17 -2.89 -0.11
C SER A 421 26.57 -2.61 -0.67
N ALA A 422 27.60 -3.29 -0.15
CA ALA A 422 28.96 -3.24 -0.68
C ALA A 422 29.06 -3.89 -2.07
N GLU A 423 28.46 -5.05 -2.29
CA GLU A 423 28.37 -5.71 -3.61
C GLU A 423 27.65 -4.82 -4.64
N LEU A 424 26.62 -4.08 -4.22
CA LEU A 424 25.92 -3.12 -5.07
C LEU A 424 26.85 -1.97 -5.50
N LEU A 425 27.70 -1.48 -4.59
CA LEU A 425 28.72 -0.48 -4.90
C LEU A 425 29.80 -1.07 -5.82
N GLU A 426 30.24 -2.31 -5.60
CA GLU A 426 31.17 -2.99 -6.50
C GLU A 426 30.59 -3.12 -7.92
N ALA A 427 29.30 -3.42 -8.05
CA ALA A 427 28.61 -3.46 -9.34
C ALA A 427 28.58 -2.09 -10.03
N PHE A 428 28.36 -1.00 -9.28
CA PHE A 428 28.50 0.36 -9.80
C PHE A 428 29.92 0.60 -10.34
N ILE A 429 30.93 0.24 -9.55
CA ILE A 429 32.35 0.41 -9.89
C ILE A 429 32.76 -0.41 -11.12
N GLN A 430 32.18 -1.60 -11.31
CA GLN A 430 32.43 -2.42 -12.49
C GLN A 430 31.82 -1.82 -13.76
N GLU A 431 30.65 -1.19 -13.66
CA GLU A 431 30.00 -0.54 -14.81
C GLU A 431 30.67 0.79 -15.17
N VAL A 432 31.05 1.59 -14.18
CA VAL A 432 31.75 2.85 -14.40
C VAL A 432 33.24 2.57 -14.57
N SER A 433 33.76 2.56 -15.81
CA SER A 433 35.20 2.35 -16.06
C SER A 433 36.05 3.50 -15.48
N LEU A 434 36.34 3.43 -14.18
CA LEU A 434 37.07 4.46 -13.43
C LEU A 434 38.54 4.48 -13.85
N ARG A 435 39.12 5.68 -13.95
CA ARG A 435 40.58 5.84 -14.07
C ARG A 435 41.26 5.31 -12.82
N VAL A 436 42.51 4.85 -12.95
CA VAL A 436 43.32 4.25 -11.84
C VAL A 436 43.28 5.09 -10.55
N MET A 437 43.37 6.43 -10.65
CA MET A 437 43.33 7.31 -9.46
C MET A 437 41.99 7.34 -8.72
N HIS A 438 40.88 7.05 -9.40
CA HIS A 438 39.55 7.00 -8.77
C HIS A 438 39.21 5.61 -8.25
N ARG A 439 39.99 4.59 -8.63
CA ARG A 439 39.77 3.22 -8.17
C ARG A 439 40.04 3.07 -6.68
N GLN A 440 41.10 3.71 -6.17
CA GLN A 440 41.41 3.72 -4.74
C GLN A 440 40.28 4.33 -3.89
N VAL A 441 39.64 5.41 -4.37
CA VAL A 441 38.48 6.03 -3.71
C VAL A 441 37.32 5.04 -3.61
N ALA A 442 37.08 4.32 -4.71
CA ALA A 442 35.95 3.41 -4.81
C ALA A 442 36.16 2.14 -3.97
N ASP A 443 37.37 1.56 -4.00
CA ASP A 443 37.73 0.41 -3.17
C ASP A 443 37.68 0.78 -1.67
N ALA A 444 38.09 2.01 -1.29
CA ALA A 444 37.94 2.50 0.08
C ALA A 444 36.46 2.63 0.48
N ALA A 445 35.61 3.19 -0.38
CA ALA A 445 34.19 3.32 -0.09
C ALA A 445 33.51 1.95 0.11
N VAL A 446 33.90 0.93 -0.65
CA VAL A 446 33.44 -0.46 -0.44
C VAL A 446 33.84 -0.98 0.94
N LEU A 447 35.09 -0.75 1.37
CA LEU A 447 35.54 -1.11 2.71
C LEU A 447 34.75 -0.35 3.79
N PHE A 448 34.45 0.93 3.58
CA PHE A 448 33.68 1.74 4.53
C PHE A 448 32.26 1.20 4.70
N VAL A 449 31.59 0.84 3.59
CA VAL A 449 30.26 0.21 3.65
C VAL A 449 30.32 -1.13 4.38
N ARG A 450 31.31 -1.98 4.12
CA ARG A 450 31.48 -3.25 4.87
C ARG A 450 31.76 -3.03 6.36
N ALA A 451 32.43 -1.93 6.71
CA ALA A 451 32.80 -1.63 8.08
C ALA A 451 31.58 -1.38 9.00
N THR A 452 30.43 -0.95 8.45
CA THR A 452 29.22 -0.70 9.25
C THR A 452 28.69 -1.97 9.92
N ALA A 453 28.90 -3.16 9.33
CA ALA A 453 28.51 -4.46 9.89
C ALA A 453 29.19 -4.77 11.24
N SER A 454 30.39 -4.22 11.45
CA SER A 454 31.18 -4.39 12.69
C SER A 454 31.71 -3.04 13.14
N HIS A 455 30.82 -2.06 13.13
CA HIS A 455 31.06 -0.63 13.34
C HIS A 455 32.19 -0.32 14.35
N PHE A 456 32.06 -0.83 15.59
CA PHE A 456 32.99 -0.54 16.67
C PHE A 456 34.36 -1.23 16.55
N GLU A 457 34.44 -2.38 15.88
CA GLU A 457 35.72 -3.04 15.62
C GLU A 457 36.55 -2.24 14.62
N TRP A 458 35.88 -1.63 13.63
CA TRP A 458 36.50 -0.82 12.60
C TRP A 458 36.80 0.61 13.05
N ALA A 459 35.93 1.22 13.88
CA ALA A 459 36.18 2.56 14.43
C ALA A 459 37.37 2.58 15.42
N GLY A 460 37.61 1.47 16.11
CA GLY A 460 38.66 1.33 17.13
C GLY A 460 40.07 1.07 16.59
N ALA A 461 41.03 0.89 17.52
CA ALA A 461 42.44 0.67 17.21
C ALA A 461 42.68 -0.56 16.30
N SER A 462 41.90 -1.63 16.47
CA SER A 462 41.98 -2.85 15.65
C SER A 462 41.69 -2.58 14.17
N GLY A 463 40.66 -1.79 13.86
CA GLY A 463 40.33 -1.42 12.49
C GLY A 463 41.39 -0.54 11.85
N ALA A 464 41.92 0.41 12.63
CA ALA A 464 43.02 1.26 12.19
C ALA A 464 44.30 0.46 11.89
N GLU A 465 44.66 -0.51 12.75
CA GLU A 465 45.79 -1.42 12.50
C GLU A 465 45.58 -2.29 11.26
N ARG A 466 44.36 -2.80 11.06
CA ARG A 466 44.01 -3.59 9.88
C ARG A 466 44.16 -2.81 8.58
N LEU A 467 43.62 -1.59 8.51
CA LEU A 467 43.75 -0.72 7.35
C LEU A 467 45.23 -0.42 7.03
N ARG A 468 46.05 -0.12 8.05
CA ARG A 468 47.49 0.09 7.88
C ARG A 468 48.19 -1.15 7.33
N ALA A 469 47.84 -2.34 7.84
CA ALA A 469 48.39 -3.61 7.37
C ALA A 469 48.01 -3.92 5.91
N GLU A 470 46.83 -3.48 5.48
CA GLU A 470 46.36 -3.56 4.09
C GLU A 470 46.93 -2.45 3.18
N GLY A 471 47.77 -1.55 3.73
CA GLY A 471 48.50 -0.53 2.97
C GLY A 471 47.80 0.84 2.87
N TRP A 472 46.72 1.06 3.63
CA TRP A 472 46.02 2.35 3.67
C TRP A 472 46.71 3.35 4.59
N GLY A 473 46.85 4.60 4.14
CA GLY A 473 47.42 5.71 4.91
C GLY A 473 46.50 6.20 6.04
N GLU A 474 47.05 7.01 6.96
CA GLU A 474 46.31 7.57 8.10
C GLU A 474 45.10 8.41 7.68
N GLU A 475 45.19 9.08 6.53
CA GLU A 475 44.09 9.87 5.97
C GLU A 475 42.85 9.03 5.64
N TRP A 476 43.05 7.75 5.27
CA TRP A 476 41.96 6.81 4.97
C TRP A 476 41.37 6.21 6.25
N VAL A 477 42.21 5.93 7.25
CA VAL A 477 41.78 5.52 8.58
C VAL A 477 40.87 6.60 9.19
N GLN A 478 41.32 7.85 9.15
CA GLN A 478 40.55 8.99 9.64
C GLN A 478 39.23 9.16 8.85
N ALA A 479 39.26 8.99 7.53
CA ALA A 479 38.06 9.09 6.72
C ALA A 479 37.02 8.02 7.05
N MET A 480 37.46 6.77 7.29
CA MET A 480 36.56 5.69 7.73
C MET A 480 35.95 6.01 9.10
N GLN A 481 36.77 6.48 10.05
CA GLN A 481 36.30 6.85 11.39
C GLN A 481 35.27 7.99 11.34
N TRP A 482 35.47 8.99 10.50
CA TRP A 482 34.46 10.04 10.29
C TRP A 482 33.16 9.53 9.67
N PHE A 483 33.26 8.63 8.69
CA PHE A 483 32.08 8.01 8.10
C PHE A 483 31.26 7.22 9.14
N LEU A 484 31.94 6.39 9.94
CA LEU A 484 31.33 5.63 11.03
C LEU A 484 30.71 6.57 12.09
N ASP A 485 31.40 7.64 12.47
CA ASP A 485 30.85 8.65 13.36
C ASP A 485 29.56 9.31 12.81
N PHE A 486 29.51 9.60 11.51
CA PHE A 486 28.31 10.17 10.89
C PHE A 486 27.14 9.19 10.94
N ASP A 487 27.37 7.91 10.64
CA ASP A 487 26.35 6.86 10.69
C ASP A 487 25.67 6.74 12.08
N LEU A 488 26.45 6.85 13.16
CA LEU A 488 25.91 6.82 14.54
C LEU A 488 25.53 8.18 15.11
N SER A 489 25.76 9.28 14.40
CA SER A 489 25.57 10.64 14.92
C SER A 489 24.13 10.93 15.37
N VAL A 490 23.14 10.21 14.82
CA VAL A 490 21.74 10.31 15.24
C VAL A 490 21.57 10.05 16.73
N LEU A 491 22.42 9.21 17.32
CA LEU A 491 22.40 8.91 18.74
C LEU A 491 22.62 10.17 19.58
N ALA A 492 23.49 11.07 19.12
CA ALA A 492 23.84 12.34 19.76
C ALA A 492 22.88 13.50 19.42
N SER A 493 21.81 13.25 18.67
CA SER A 493 20.87 14.30 18.27
C SER A 493 20.05 14.86 19.45
N GLU A 494 19.43 16.01 19.24
CA GLU A 494 18.45 16.58 20.17
C GLU A 494 17.36 15.55 20.49
N LYS A 495 16.82 15.61 21.71
CA LYS A 495 15.91 14.60 22.25
C LYS A 495 14.73 14.33 21.32
N GLU A 496 14.13 15.38 20.76
CA GLU A 496 12.99 15.28 19.85
C GLU A 496 13.35 14.56 18.55
N LYS A 497 14.56 14.80 18.00
CA LYS A 497 15.07 14.13 16.80
C LYS A 497 15.40 12.66 17.10
N TYR A 498 16.01 12.38 18.24
CA TYR A 498 16.32 11.01 18.67
C TYR A 498 15.05 10.19 18.88
N ASP A 499 14.05 10.76 19.54
CA ASP A 499 12.77 10.09 19.77
C ASP A 499 12.09 9.74 18.43
N ALA A 500 12.06 10.68 17.47
CA ALA A 500 11.55 10.41 16.12
C ALA A 500 12.36 9.32 15.38
N TYR A 501 13.68 9.27 15.56
CA TYR A 501 14.53 8.19 15.05
C TYR A 501 14.13 6.83 15.64
N ALA A 502 14.04 6.73 16.97
CA ALA A 502 13.68 5.47 17.64
C ALA A 502 12.30 4.95 17.20
N ASP A 503 11.38 5.87 16.93
CA ASP A 503 10.05 5.58 16.41
C ASP A 503 10.06 5.08 14.97
N GLN A 504 10.86 5.71 14.10
CA GLN A 504 11.05 5.25 12.73
C GLN A 504 11.67 3.85 12.71
N ILE A 505 12.67 3.58 13.57
CA ILE A 505 13.21 2.23 13.74
C ILE A 505 12.13 1.25 14.21
N ARG A 506 11.29 1.61 15.18
CA ARG A 506 10.17 0.74 15.62
C ARG A 506 9.26 0.35 14.46
N LEU A 507 8.96 1.28 13.55
CA LEU A 507 8.13 1.04 12.37
C LEU A 507 8.76 0.03 11.39
N GLU A 508 10.09 0.07 11.21
CA GLU A 508 10.82 -0.89 10.38
C GLU A 508 10.76 -2.33 10.97
N TYR A 509 10.65 -2.44 12.29
CA TYR A 509 10.55 -3.72 13.01
C TYR A 509 9.12 -4.11 13.42
N THR A 510 8.09 -3.58 12.73
CA THR A 510 6.66 -3.90 12.99
C THR A 510 6.32 -5.38 12.91
N HIS A 511 7.11 -6.16 12.17
CA HIS A 511 7.01 -7.61 12.09
C HIS A 511 7.35 -8.35 13.39
N LEU A 512 8.07 -7.71 14.32
CA LEU A 512 8.35 -8.25 15.65
C LEU A 512 7.24 -7.89 16.64
N ALA A 513 6.87 -8.86 17.47
CA ALA A 513 5.97 -8.62 18.60
C ALA A 513 6.56 -7.55 19.54
N PRO A 514 5.72 -6.66 20.13
CA PRO A 514 6.21 -5.54 20.94
C PRO A 514 7.14 -5.95 22.10
N SER A 515 6.87 -7.08 22.77
CA SER A 515 7.73 -7.59 23.85
C SER A 515 9.11 -8.02 23.35
N VAL A 516 9.15 -8.71 22.21
CA VAL A 516 10.39 -9.16 21.57
C VAL A 516 11.22 -7.97 21.12
N TYR A 517 10.60 -7.02 20.39
CA TYR A 517 11.26 -5.79 19.96
C TYR A 517 11.87 -5.02 21.15
N ARG A 518 11.09 -4.81 22.22
CA ARG A 518 11.57 -4.11 23.42
C ARG A 518 12.81 -4.79 24.00
N SER A 519 12.75 -6.11 24.18
CA SER A 519 13.85 -6.87 24.77
C SER A 519 15.14 -6.84 23.92
N GLU A 520 15.03 -7.04 22.60
CA GLU A 520 16.20 -7.08 21.71
C GLU A 520 16.77 -5.67 21.44
N ARG A 521 15.91 -4.65 21.29
CA ARG A 521 16.34 -3.26 21.15
C ARG A 521 17.06 -2.77 22.41
N ALA A 522 16.51 -3.03 23.60
CA ALA A 522 17.15 -2.66 24.86
C ALA A 522 18.51 -3.35 25.02
N LYS A 523 18.61 -4.64 24.66
CA LYS A 523 19.88 -5.38 24.66
C LYS A 523 20.93 -4.76 23.73
N PHE A 524 20.54 -4.41 22.49
CA PHE A 524 21.41 -3.72 21.54
C PHE A 524 21.90 -2.38 22.11
N LEU A 525 20.99 -1.54 22.61
CA LEU A 525 21.32 -0.24 23.18
C LEU A 525 22.22 -0.31 24.41
N ARG A 526 22.03 -1.29 25.29
CA ARG A 526 22.96 -1.55 26.40
C ARG A 526 24.35 -1.92 25.91
N SER A 527 24.44 -2.74 24.86
CA SER A 527 25.74 -3.08 24.26
C SER A 527 26.51 -1.86 23.73
N LEU A 528 25.80 -0.78 23.38
CA LEU A 528 26.40 0.52 23.05
C LEU A 528 26.87 1.24 24.31
N LEU A 529 26.05 1.29 25.37
CA LEU A 529 26.42 1.93 26.64
C LEU A 529 27.66 1.32 27.30
N ASP A 530 27.84 0.01 27.14
CA ASP A 530 28.99 -0.74 27.68
C ASP A 530 30.31 -0.42 26.95
N ARG A 531 30.25 0.22 25.78
CA ARG A 531 31.46 0.66 25.07
C ARG A 531 32.11 1.84 25.79
N PRO A 532 33.45 1.92 25.80
CA PRO A 532 34.15 3.05 26.42
C PRO A 532 33.93 4.37 25.67
N GLN A 533 33.72 4.31 24.35
CA GLN A 533 33.55 5.45 23.47
C GLN A 533 32.64 5.06 22.30
N LEU A 534 31.73 5.95 21.89
CA LEU A 534 30.83 5.75 20.75
C LEU A 534 31.35 6.40 19.47
N PHE A 535 32.04 7.54 19.59
CA PHE A 535 32.52 8.34 18.46
C PHE A 535 34.03 8.55 18.49
N SER A 536 34.69 8.45 17.34
CA SER A 536 36.14 8.64 17.19
C SER A 536 36.55 10.11 17.16
N HIS A 537 35.74 10.96 16.52
CA HIS A 537 36.03 12.34 16.19
C HIS A 537 34.92 13.33 16.56
N LEU A 538 33.64 12.90 16.64
CA LEU A 538 32.57 13.79 17.10
C LEU A 538 32.82 14.23 18.55
N GLY A 539 33.17 15.51 18.69
CA GLY A 539 33.53 16.12 19.96
C GLY A 539 32.38 16.81 20.69
N GLY A 540 32.72 17.68 21.64
CA GLY A 540 31.73 18.47 22.40
C GLY A 540 30.89 17.60 23.33
N THR A 541 29.57 17.78 23.30
CA THR A 541 28.61 17.05 24.14
C THR A 541 28.10 15.76 23.50
N ALA A 542 28.49 15.43 22.27
CA ALA A 542 27.91 14.34 21.47
C ALA A 542 27.88 12.99 22.21
N GLU A 543 28.99 12.58 22.83
CA GLU A 543 29.08 11.35 23.61
C GLU A 543 28.12 11.37 24.81
N ALA A 544 28.05 12.49 25.54
CA ALA A 544 27.18 12.65 26.70
C ALA A 544 25.69 12.67 26.28
N ASP A 545 25.38 13.33 25.17
CA ASP A 545 24.05 13.42 24.58
C ASP A 545 23.57 12.05 24.10
N ALA A 546 24.41 11.30 23.38
CA ALA A 546 24.13 9.93 22.96
C ALA A 546 23.85 9.01 24.14
N ARG A 547 24.72 9.02 25.15
CA ARG A 547 24.51 8.19 26.35
C ARG A 547 23.26 8.57 27.12
N ARG A 548 22.90 9.86 27.16
CA ARG A 548 21.64 10.31 27.78
C ARG A 548 20.43 9.78 27.01
N ASN A 549 20.42 9.92 25.68
CA ASN A 549 19.33 9.46 24.83
C ASN A 549 19.16 7.94 24.89
N ILE A 550 20.26 7.19 24.77
CA ILE A 550 20.25 5.73 24.82
C ILE A 550 19.73 5.24 26.18
N ARG A 551 20.20 5.80 27.31
CA ARG A 551 19.69 5.43 28.65
C ARG A 551 18.19 5.70 28.79
N ALA A 552 17.72 6.84 28.29
CA ALA A 552 16.30 7.18 28.33
C ALA A 552 15.45 6.22 27.49
N GLU A 553 15.95 5.76 26.33
CA GLU A 553 15.26 4.75 25.52
C GLU A 553 15.27 3.37 26.20
N VAL A 554 16.40 2.94 26.77
CA VAL A 554 16.50 1.67 27.51
C VAL A 554 15.52 1.65 28.68
N GLU A 555 15.48 2.70 29.50
CA GLU A 555 14.53 2.83 30.61
C GLU A 555 13.09 2.73 30.13
N ARG A 556 12.76 3.40 29.01
CA ARG A 556 11.45 3.33 28.36
C ARG A 556 11.09 1.92 27.88
N LEU A 557 12.01 1.19 27.25
CA LEU A 557 11.77 -0.16 26.71
C LEU A 557 11.56 -1.19 27.82
N GLU A 558 12.17 -0.98 28.98
CA GLU A 558 12.14 -1.90 30.12
C GLU A 558 11.01 -1.64 31.11
N GLN A 559 10.29 -0.53 30.96
CA GLN A 559 9.11 -0.29 31.75
C GLN A 559 8.13 -1.45 31.55
N PRO A 560 7.72 -2.12 32.67
CA PRO A 560 6.72 -3.17 32.58
C PRO A 560 5.43 -2.56 32.06
N ASP A 561 4.66 -3.33 31.28
CA ASP A 561 3.32 -2.93 30.89
C ASP A 561 2.53 -2.62 32.17
N VAL A 562 2.21 -1.33 32.41
CA VAL A 562 1.53 -0.92 33.64
C VAL A 562 0.10 -1.45 33.55
N PRO A 563 -0.34 -2.30 34.49
CA PRO A 563 -1.70 -2.80 34.45
C PRO A 563 -2.67 -1.66 34.71
N VAL A 564 -3.51 -1.42 33.70
CA VAL A 564 -4.96 -1.24 33.82
C VAL A 564 -5.46 0.00 34.60
N LEU A 565 -6.12 0.91 33.90
CA LEU A 565 -7.20 1.67 34.54
C LEU A 565 -8.32 0.65 34.85
N CYS A 566 -8.62 0.41 36.13
CA CYS A 566 -9.51 -0.68 36.58
C CYS A 566 -10.91 -0.67 35.94
N ASP A 567 -11.37 0.49 35.48
CA ASP A 567 -12.53 0.64 34.62
C ASP A 567 -12.48 2.02 33.91
N LEU A 568 -12.25 2.04 32.60
CA LEU A 568 -12.26 3.28 31.80
C LEU A 568 -13.61 4.00 31.85
N SER A 569 -14.70 3.27 32.07
CA SER A 569 -16.03 3.84 32.18
C SER A 569 -16.30 4.51 33.52
N GLY A 570 -15.45 4.29 34.54
CA GLY A 570 -15.65 4.82 35.88
C GLY A 570 -16.95 4.33 36.54
N GLY A 571 -17.41 3.12 36.23
CA GLY A 571 -18.65 2.53 36.70
C GLY A 571 -19.91 2.96 35.95
N VAL A 572 -19.78 3.69 34.83
CA VAL A 572 -20.91 4.10 33.99
C VAL A 572 -21.51 2.91 33.25
N GLU A 573 -20.66 1.99 32.77
CA GLU A 573 -21.13 0.79 32.09
C GLU A 573 -21.45 -0.34 33.09
N PRO A 574 -22.43 -1.21 32.78
CA PRO A 574 -22.72 -2.39 33.61
C PRO A 574 -21.54 -3.38 33.74
N THR A 575 -20.66 -3.41 32.74
CA THR A 575 -19.46 -4.25 32.70
C THR A 575 -18.23 -3.35 32.64
N PRO A 576 -17.24 -3.52 33.53
CA PRO A 576 -16.03 -2.70 33.52
C PRO A 576 -15.30 -2.76 32.18
N ILE A 577 -14.87 -1.60 31.69
CA ILE A 577 -14.09 -1.49 30.46
C ILE A 577 -12.61 -1.49 30.83
N VAL A 578 -11.93 -2.59 30.51
CA VAL A 578 -10.50 -2.74 30.79
C VAL A 578 -9.72 -1.87 29.81
N CYS A 579 -8.78 -1.05 30.30
CA CYS A 579 -7.88 -0.29 29.43
C CYS A 579 -6.44 -0.64 29.76
N HIS A 580 -5.74 -1.29 28.83
CA HIS A 580 -4.33 -1.59 28.96
C HIS A 580 -3.50 -0.42 28.41
N LEU A 581 -2.82 0.28 29.33
CA LEU A 581 -1.83 1.28 28.95
C LEU A 581 -0.58 0.55 28.46
N PRO A 582 -0.19 0.69 27.18
CA PRO A 582 1.11 0.20 26.78
C PRO A 582 2.17 1.02 27.54
N PRO A 583 3.29 0.40 27.93
CA PRO A 583 4.40 1.08 28.59
C PRO A 583 5.05 2.10 27.66
N LEU A 584 4.86 1.93 26.36
CA LEU A 584 5.38 2.82 25.33
C LEU A 584 4.27 3.18 24.33
N ILE A 585 3.73 4.38 24.48
CA ILE A 585 3.06 5.07 23.37
C ILE A 585 4.13 5.95 22.72
N PRO A 586 4.33 5.85 21.39
CA PRO A 586 5.37 6.62 20.71
C PRO A 586 5.33 8.11 21.05
N PRO A 587 6.47 8.76 21.35
CA PRO A 587 6.56 10.17 21.75
C PRO A 587 6.18 11.17 20.65
N HIS A 588 5.79 10.74 19.46
CA HIS A 588 5.15 11.59 18.46
C HIS A 588 3.62 11.58 18.58
N THR A 589 3.00 10.51 19.10
CA THR A 589 1.55 10.42 19.31
C THR A 589 1.04 11.67 20.01
N ALA A 590 -0.03 12.29 19.51
CA ALA A 590 -0.58 13.51 20.11
C ALA A 590 -0.80 13.28 21.62
N VAL A 591 -0.49 14.26 22.48
CA VAL A 591 -0.59 14.10 23.95
C VAL A 591 -1.99 13.60 24.36
N GLU A 592 -3.02 14.07 23.67
CA GLU A 592 -4.43 13.65 23.81
C GLU A 592 -4.68 12.17 23.48
N MET A 593 -3.83 11.56 22.66
CA MET A 593 -3.84 10.13 22.34
C MET A 593 -2.89 9.33 23.24
N ARG A 594 -2.03 9.95 24.06
CA ARG A 594 -1.19 9.20 25.02
C ARG A 594 -1.91 8.86 26.31
N GLN A 595 -2.97 9.58 26.62
CA GLN A 595 -3.80 9.32 27.78
C GLN A 595 -5.20 8.96 27.30
N PRO A 596 -5.61 7.68 27.39
CA PRO A 596 -6.95 7.26 27.04
C PRO A 596 -8.01 7.91 27.96
N THR A 597 -7.61 8.62 29.02
CA THR A 597 -8.49 9.32 29.97
C THR A 597 -8.68 10.81 29.70
N HIS A 598 -8.08 11.39 28.64
CA HIS A 598 -8.19 12.83 28.36
C HIS A 598 -9.51 13.21 27.65
N PHE A 599 -10.62 12.65 28.13
CA PHE A 599 -11.99 12.92 27.70
C PHE A 599 -12.97 12.50 28.82
N GLN A 600 -14.21 12.96 28.77
CA GLN A 600 -15.25 12.53 29.72
C GLN A 600 -15.97 11.27 29.21
N TYR A 601 -15.86 10.14 29.92
CA TYR A 601 -16.63 8.95 29.59
C TYR A 601 -18.13 9.16 29.85
N VAL A 602 -18.98 8.84 28.87
CA VAL A 602 -20.44 8.85 28.95
C VAL A 602 -21.01 7.59 28.28
N GLY A 603 -21.99 6.95 28.92
CA GLY A 603 -22.66 5.77 28.36
C GLY A 603 -23.81 6.09 27.39
N THR A 604 -24.21 7.37 27.31
CA THR A 604 -25.25 7.86 26.40
C THR A 604 -24.95 9.29 25.98
N SER A 605 -25.34 9.64 24.76
CA SER A 605 -25.10 10.98 24.20
C SER A 605 -25.83 12.08 24.96
N ARG A 606 -25.25 13.29 24.98
CA ARG A 606 -25.82 14.50 25.60
C ARG A 606 -25.87 15.67 24.61
N PRO A 607 -26.83 16.60 24.73
CA PRO A 607 -26.88 17.76 23.84
C PRO A 607 -25.74 18.76 24.15
N SER A 608 -25.15 19.36 23.11
CA SER A 608 -24.30 20.54 23.29
C SER A 608 -25.12 21.75 23.73
N ALA A 609 -24.46 22.80 24.21
CA ALA A 609 -25.14 24.04 24.60
C ALA A 609 -25.93 24.67 23.43
N SER A 610 -25.36 24.64 22.22
CA SER A 610 -26.01 25.17 21.02
C SER A 610 -27.22 24.31 20.61
N PHE A 611 -27.07 22.99 20.68
CA PHE A 611 -28.12 22.03 20.35
C PHE A 611 -29.30 22.13 21.33
N ALA A 612 -29.02 22.23 22.65
CA ALA A 612 -30.05 22.40 23.67
C ALA A 612 -30.84 23.72 23.51
N ALA A 613 -30.20 24.79 23.03
CA ALA A 613 -30.86 26.06 22.75
C ALA A 613 -31.81 25.95 21.55
N GLN A 614 -31.42 25.21 20.51
CA GLN A 614 -32.24 24.97 19.32
C GLN A 614 -33.41 24.01 19.60
N GLN A 615 -33.27 23.06 20.53
CA GLN A 615 -34.37 22.15 20.86
C GLN A 615 -35.52 22.82 21.62
N LYS A 616 -35.28 23.89 22.38
CA LYS A 616 -36.33 24.59 23.12
C LYS A 616 -37.40 25.23 22.21
N THR A 617 -37.13 25.37 20.91
CA THR A 617 -38.08 25.91 19.93
C THR A 617 -38.92 24.85 19.22
N ASP A 618 -38.55 23.56 19.32
CA ASP A 618 -39.31 22.45 18.75
C ASP A 618 -40.19 21.84 19.86
N SER A 619 -41.52 21.98 19.73
CA SER A 619 -42.48 21.47 20.71
C SER A 619 -42.33 19.95 20.93
N GLU A 620 -42.30 19.49 22.18
CA GLU A 620 -42.34 18.07 22.56
C GLU A 620 -43.54 17.37 21.91
N GLY A 621 -43.28 16.52 20.91
CA GLY A 621 -44.31 15.67 20.34
C GLY A 621 -44.63 14.52 21.30
N ASP A 622 -45.91 14.14 21.38
CA ASP A 622 -46.35 12.97 22.13
C ASP A 622 -45.69 11.69 21.59
N PHE A 623 -44.79 11.09 22.38
CA PHE A 623 -44.18 9.81 22.03
C PHE A 623 -45.12 8.64 22.30
N LEU A 624 -45.17 7.70 21.36
CA LEU A 624 -45.93 6.47 21.52
C LEU A 624 -45.39 5.66 22.71
N ALA A 625 -46.20 5.51 23.75
CA ALA A 625 -45.94 4.65 24.90
C ALA A 625 -46.83 3.40 24.84
N CYS A 626 -46.28 2.22 25.15
CA CYS A 626 -47.10 1.01 25.21
C CYS A 626 -47.83 0.91 26.55
N SER A 627 -49.03 0.35 26.54
CA SER A 627 -49.81 0.01 27.75
C SER A 627 -49.69 -1.46 28.14
N CYS A 628 -48.68 -2.17 27.62
CA CYS A 628 -48.47 -3.59 27.90
C CYS A 628 -48.19 -3.81 29.39
N SER A 629 -48.97 -4.65 30.08
CA SER A 629 -48.80 -4.96 31.51
C SER A 629 -48.64 -6.47 31.73
N GLY A 630 -47.66 -6.87 32.56
CA GLY A 630 -47.59 -8.21 33.16
C GLY A 630 -46.47 -9.17 32.70
N LEU A 631 -45.87 -9.84 33.71
CA LEU A 631 -45.14 -11.12 33.74
C LEU A 631 -43.82 -11.26 32.97
N SER A 632 -42.68 -10.91 33.60
CA SER A 632 -41.27 -11.29 33.30
C SER A 632 -40.69 -11.14 31.88
N VAL A 633 -41.51 -11.15 30.83
CA VAL A 633 -41.20 -11.07 29.39
C VAL A 633 -42.38 -10.37 28.70
N SER A 634 -42.26 -9.08 28.43
CA SER A 634 -43.27 -8.28 27.71
C SER A 634 -42.73 -7.68 26.41
N CYS A 635 -43.64 -7.32 25.48
CA CYS A 635 -43.35 -6.60 24.22
C CYS A 635 -42.49 -7.39 23.21
N VAL A 636 -42.94 -8.60 22.85
CA VAL A 636 -42.23 -9.52 21.92
C VAL A 636 -42.85 -9.61 20.53
N ASP A 637 -44.00 -8.98 20.30
CA ASP A 637 -44.74 -9.04 19.04
C ASP A 637 -45.44 -7.71 18.73
N ASN A 638 -46.18 -7.69 17.61
CA ASN A 638 -46.87 -6.50 17.11
C ASN A 638 -48.04 -6.02 17.97
N HIS A 639 -48.41 -6.72 19.05
CA HIS A 639 -49.39 -6.20 20.01
C HIS A 639 -48.83 -5.03 20.83
N CYS A 640 -47.50 -4.90 20.92
CA CYS A 640 -46.87 -3.73 21.50
C CYS A 640 -46.81 -2.58 20.49
N PRO A 641 -47.35 -1.38 20.81
CA PRO A 641 -47.25 -0.21 19.94
C PRO A 641 -45.82 0.17 19.56
N CYS A 642 -44.84 0.03 20.47
CA CYS A 642 -43.43 0.31 20.19
C CYS A 642 -42.86 -0.66 19.14
N VAL A 643 -43.19 -1.96 19.26
CA VAL A 643 -42.76 -3.00 18.32
C VAL A 643 -43.44 -2.82 16.96
N SER A 644 -44.74 -2.53 16.96
CA SER A 644 -45.50 -2.22 15.74
C SER A 644 -44.97 -0.99 15.01
N ALA A 645 -44.57 0.06 15.74
CA ALA A 645 -43.94 1.26 15.17
C ALA A 645 -42.60 0.93 14.48
N SER A 646 -41.86 -0.04 15.00
CA SER A 646 -40.64 -0.58 14.38
C SER A 646 -40.92 -1.45 13.15
N GLY A 647 -42.19 -1.75 12.84
CA GLY A 647 -42.60 -2.63 11.74
C GLY A 647 -42.45 -4.12 12.05
N GLY A 648 -42.33 -4.50 13.32
CA GLY A 648 -42.06 -5.88 13.73
C GLY A 648 -41.17 -5.97 14.97
N PRO A 649 -41.02 -7.17 15.56
CA PRO A 649 -40.04 -7.42 16.62
C PRO A 649 -38.61 -7.22 16.10
N SER A 650 -37.98 -6.13 16.55
CA SER A 650 -36.58 -5.82 16.23
C SER A 650 -35.60 -6.78 16.90
N TYR A 651 -35.98 -7.37 18.04
CA TYR A 651 -35.14 -8.26 18.82
C TYR A 651 -35.74 -9.65 18.95
N THR A 652 -34.87 -10.65 18.89
CA THR A 652 -35.15 -12.04 19.26
C THR A 652 -35.40 -12.17 20.76
N PRO A 653 -35.93 -13.32 21.24
CA PRO A 653 -36.11 -13.56 22.68
C PRO A 653 -34.82 -13.38 23.50
N ASP A 654 -33.65 -13.66 22.90
CA ASP A 654 -32.34 -13.51 23.55
C ASP A 654 -31.78 -12.07 23.50
N GLY A 655 -32.55 -11.11 22.98
CA GLY A 655 -32.12 -9.71 22.85
C GLY A 655 -31.17 -9.45 21.68
N LEU A 656 -31.05 -10.39 20.75
CA LEU A 656 -30.26 -10.22 19.52
C LEU A 656 -31.11 -9.54 18.45
N LEU A 657 -30.53 -8.61 17.70
CA LEU A 657 -31.16 -7.94 16.58
C LEU A 657 -31.56 -8.96 15.50
N SER A 658 -32.85 -8.96 15.15
CA SER A 658 -33.44 -9.76 14.08
C SER A 658 -33.00 -9.20 12.73
N LEU A 659 -31.80 -9.55 12.26
CA LEU A 659 -31.27 -9.14 10.95
C LEU A 659 -32.14 -9.75 9.84
N PRO A 660 -32.87 -8.98 9.02
CA PRO A 660 -33.66 -9.58 7.95
C PRO A 660 -32.76 -10.11 6.84
N PRO A 661 -33.05 -11.30 6.27
CA PRO A 661 -32.44 -11.70 5.01
C PRO A 661 -32.98 -10.80 3.89
N GLY A 662 -32.16 -9.86 3.38
CA GLY A 662 -32.38 -9.20 2.09
C GLY A 662 -33.11 -7.84 2.04
N ARG A 663 -33.13 -7.01 3.10
CA ARG A 663 -33.68 -5.65 3.01
C ARG A 663 -32.64 -4.65 2.48
N ARG A 664 -32.86 -4.10 1.28
CA ARG A 664 -32.11 -2.97 0.71
C ARG A 664 -32.60 -1.64 1.31
N ASN A 665 -31.69 -0.67 1.44
CA ASN A 665 -31.72 0.61 2.18
C ASN A 665 -32.94 1.57 2.04
N SER A 666 -33.99 1.28 1.28
CA SER A 666 -35.09 2.25 1.04
C SER A 666 -36.37 2.03 1.86
N GLN A 667 -36.42 1.04 2.75
CA GLN A 667 -37.62 0.71 3.55
C GLN A 667 -37.32 0.35 5.03
N GLN A 668 -36.20 0.81 5.60
CA GLN A 668 -35.94 0.60 7.04
C GLN A 668 -36.83 1.52 7.88
N ARG A 669 -37.70 0.92 8.69
CA ARG A 669 -38.37 1.64 9.78
C ARG A 669 -37.40 1.77 10.97
N PRO A 670 -37.47 2.89 11.71
CA PRO A 670 -36.68 3.12 12.93
C PRO A 670 -36.88 2.00 13.95
N ILE A 671 -35.83 1.62 14.69
CA ILE A 671 -35.99 0.76 15.87
C ILE A 671 -36.51 1.63 17.02
N ILE A 672 -37.71 1.31 17.52
CA ILE A 672 -38.37 2.00 18.63
C ILE A 672 -38.40 1.09 19.86
N GLU A 673 -37.51 1.36 20.80
CA GLU A 673 -37.50 0.70 22.10
C GLU A 673 -38.59 1.24 23.02
N CYS A 674 -39.05 0.39 23.93
CA CYS A 674 -39.88 0.81 25.04
C CYS A 674 -39.08 1.76 25.95
N HIS A 675 -39.73 2.79 26.46
CA HIS A 675 -39.10 3.87 27.23
C HIS A 675 -39.78 4.08 28.59
N SER A 676 -39.38 5.11 29.34
CA SER A 676 -39.73 5.25 30.76
C SER A 676 -41.23 5.43 31.03
N THR A 677 -42.00 5.94 30.05
CA THR A 677 -43.46 6.13 30.18
C THR A 677 -44.29 4.94 29.69
N CYS A 678 -43.65 3.90 29.12
CA CYS A 678 -44.31 2.65 28.77
C CYS A 678 -44.73 1.87 30.04
N GLY A 679 -45.91 1.25 30.02
CA GLY A 679 -46.43 0.41 31.11
C GLY A 679 -45.72 -0.94 31.28
N CYS A 680 -44.91 -1.35 30.30
CA CYS A 680 -44.14 -2.60 30.33
C CYS A 680 -43.04 -2.60 31.41
N ALA A 681 -42.54 -3.80 31.76
CA ALA A 681 -41.51 -3.95 32.79
C ALA A 681 -40.23 -3.12 32.49
N LYS A 682 -39.66 -2.55 33.55
CA LYS A 682 -38.37 -1.82 33.54
C LYS A 682 -37.24 -2.78 33.94
N GLY A 683 -35.98 -2.45 33.60
CA GLY A 683 -34.79 -3.20 34.08
C GLY A 683 -34.73 -4.67 33.65
N GLY A 684 -34.58 -4.94 32.34
CA GLY A 684 -34.37 -6.30 31.80
C GLY A 684 -35.63 -7.17 31.63
N GLY A 685 -36.76 -6.81 32.23
CA GLY A 685 -38.03 -7.56 32.09
C GLY A 685 -38.81 -7.33 30.78
N CYS A 686 -38.47 -6.30 30.01
CA CYS A 686 -39.06 -6.04 28.69
C CYS A 686 -38.03 -6.35 27.60
N ARG A 687 -38.40 -7.19 26.62
CA ARG A 687 -37.49 -7.62 25.54
C ARG A 687 -37.21 -6.52 24.53
N ASN A 688 -38.05 -5.48 24.49
CA ASN A 688 -37.86 -4.29 23.65
C ASN A 688 -37.08 -3.17 24.36
N ARG A 689 -36.07 -3.54 25.17
CA ARG A 689 -35.18 -2.64 25.92
C ARG A 689 -33.74 -3.18 25.91
N VAL A 690 -33.05 -3.11 24.77
CA VAL A 690 -31.72 -3.71 24.58
C VAL A 690 -30.62 -2.65 24.66
N ALA A 691 -30.60 -1.66 23.77
CA ALA A 691 -29.56 -0.64 23.69
C ALA A 691 -29.53 0.27 24.94
N GLN A 692 -30.69 0.50 25.57
CA GLN A 692 -30.75 1.21 26.85
C GLN A 692 -30.11 0.46 28.03
N GLY A 693 -29.73 -0.81 27.85
CA GLY A 693 -29.18 -1.69 28.88
C GLY A 693 -27.69 -1.53 29.16
N GLY A 694 -26.97 -0.70 28.38
CA GLY A 694 -25.52 -0.44 28.50
C GLY A 694 -24.65 -1.62 28.01
N VAL A 695 -23.33 -1.43 28.04
CA VAL A 695 -22.36 -2.45 27.60
C VAL A 695 -22.34 -3.66 28.56
N ARG A 696 -22.56 -4.86 28.02
CA ARG A 696 -22.64 -6.13 28.79
C ARG A 696 -21.48 -7.09 28.55
N TRP A 697 -20.61 -6.76 27.59
CA TRP A 697 -19.50 -7.61 27.17
C TRP A 697 -18.20 -7.17 27.83
N LYS A 698 -17.31 -8.12 28.09
CA LYS A 698 -15.94 -7.84 28.53
C LYS A 698 -15.14 -7.29 27.35
N LEU A 699 -14.96 -5.97 27.33
CA LEU A 699 -14.20 -5.27 26.28
C LEU A 699 -12.89 -4.72 26.83
N GLU A 700 -11.88 -4.72 25.97
CA GLU A 700 -10.54 -4.19 26.27
C GLU A 700 -10.17 -3.09 25.27
N VAL A 701 -9.80 -1.93 25.80
CA VAL A 701 -9.14 -0.86 25.06
C VAL A 701 -7.62 -1.09 25.11
N TYR A 702 -7.00 -1.22 23.95
CA TYR A 702 -5.57 -1.55 23.80
C TYR A 702 -4.93 -0.74 22.66
N TRP A 703 -3.59 -0.68 22.65
CA TRP A 703 -2.84 0.08 21.66
C TRP A 703 -2.31 -0.81 20.52
N GLN A 704 -2.41 -0.31 19.29
CA GLN A 704 -1.80 -0.87 18.10
C GLN A 704 -0.91 0.18 17.42
N ASP A 705 0.27 -0.22 16.93
CA ASP A 705 1.24 0.71 16.36
C ASP A 705 0.79 1.36 15.05
N THR A 706 -0.10 0.71 14.30
CA THR A 706 -0.55 1.18 12.97
C THR A 706 -1.78 2.09 13.03
N VAL A 707 -2.71 1.82 13.94
CA VAL A 707 -4.03 2.48 14.02
C VAL A 707 -4.27 3.21 15.35
N GLY A 708 -3.37 3.06 16.32
CA GLY A 708 -3.48 3.64 17.66
C GLY A 708 -4.39 2.85 18.59
N TRP A 709 -5.17 3.56 19.42
CA TRP A 709 -6.12 2.93 20.33
C TRP A 709 -7.19 2.14 19.58
N SER A 710 -7.50 0.96 20.09
CA SER A 710 -8.38 -0.02 19.47
C SER A 710 -9.20 -0.71 20.55
N VAL A 711 -10.32 -1.34 20.17
CA VAL A 711 -11.15 -2.13 21.08
C VAL A 711 -11.19 -3.57 20.60
N ARG A 712 -11.00 -4.53 21.51
CA ARG A 712 -11.26 -5.95 21.25
C ARG A 712 -12.19 -6.54 22.30
N THR A 713 -12.85 -7.63 21.95
CA THR A 713 -13.64 -8.38 22.92
C THR A 713 -12.78 -9.44 23.63
N LEU A 714 -13.00 -9.65 24.92
CA LEU A 714 -12.35 -10.70 25.73
C LEU A 714 -13.18 -11.99 25.80
N GLU A 715 -14.40 -11.97 25.26
CA GLU A 715 -15.31 -13.11 25.20
C GLU A 715 -16.03 -13.15 23.85
N GLY A 716 -16.70 -14.28 23.55
CA GLY A 716 -17.42 -14.42 22.29
C GLY A 716 -18.70 -13.58 22.26
N ILE A 717 -18.91 -12.79 21.21
CA ILE A 717 -20.12 -11.98 21.00
C ILE A 717 -20.96 -12.64 19.89
N PRO A 718 -22.23 -13.02 20.15
CA PRO A 718 -23.09 -13.64 19.14
C PRO A 718 -23.57 -12.62 18.11
N ARG A 719 -23.88 -13.12 16.90
CA ARG A 719 -24.47 -12.32 15.82
C ARG A 719 -25.76 -11.63 16.29
N GLY A 720 -25.90 -10.35 15.98
CA GLY A 720 -27.04 -9.52 16.35
C GLY A 720 -26.95 -8.93 17.76
N ALA A 721 -25.94 -9.25 18.57
CA ALA A 721 -25.79 -8.67 19.91
C ALA A 721 -25.55 -7.16 19.86
N PHE A 722 -26.17 -6.42 20.77
CA PHE A 722 -25.80 -5.03 21.05
C PHE A 722 -24.41 -4.99 21.68
N VAL A 723 -23.54 -4.14 21.16
CA VAL A 723 -22.15 -4.02 21.62
C VAL A 723 -21.91 -2.73 22.38
N ALA A 724 -22.21 -1.57 21.78
CA ALA A 724 -22.05 -0.26 22.41
C ALA A 724 -22.90 0.82 21.70
N GLU A 725 -23.23 1.90 22.40
CA GLU A 725 -23.67 3.15 21.77
C GLU A 725 -22.45 3.95 21.29
N TYR A 726 -22.51 4.56 20.11
CA TYR A 726 -21.60 5.65 19.75
C TYR A 726 -22.08 6.94 20.41
N ALA A 727 -21.65 7.14 21.66
CA ALA A 727 -22.10 8.25 22.49
C ALA A 727 -21.15 9.44 22.37
N GLY A 728 -21.71 10.65 22.41
CA GLY A 728 -20.95 11.90 22.45
C GLY A 728 -21.84 13.14 22.63
N GLU A 729 -21.37 14.29 22.17
CA GLU A 729 -22.19 15.51 22.13
C GLU A 729 -23.04 15.57 20.87
N TYR A 730 -24.35 15.78 21.00
CA TYR A 730 -25.19 16.15 19.86
C TYR A 730 -24.88 17.59 19.45
N LEU A 731 -24.51 17.77 18.18
CA LEU A 731 -24.12 19.07 17.62
C LEU A 731 -25.16 19.60 16.64
N THR A 732 -25.25 20.92 16.58
CA THR A 732 -25.90 21.62 15.45
C THR A 732 -25.03 21.51 14.19
N GLU A 733 -25.62 21.80 13.02
CA GLU A 733 -24.88 21.76 11.75
C GLU A 733 -23.70 22.72 11.72
N ASP A 734 -23.92 23.95 12.20
CA ASP A 734 -22.91 25.00 12.24
C ASP A 734 -21.76 24.64 13.19
N GLU A 735 -22.10 24.05 14.35
CA GLU A 735 -21.10 23.62 15.33
C GLU A 735 -20.24 22.48 14.78
N ALA A 736 -20.86 21.44 14.22
CA ALA A 736 -20.14 20.31 13.61
C ALA A 736 -19.22 20.75 12.47
N THR A 737 -19.71 21.63 11.59
CA THR A 737 -18.93 22.19 10.48
C THR A 737 -17.74 23.01 10.99
N THR A 738 -17.94 23.79 12.05
CA THR A 738 -16.88 24.61 12.65
C THR A 738 -15.80 23.75 13.30
N ARG A 739 -16.18 22.70 14.04
CA ARG A 739 -15.23 21.76 14.66
C ARG A 739 -14.42 21.01 13.59
N LEU A 740 -15.06 20.52 12.52
CA LEU A 740 -14.37 19.81 11.44
C LEU A 740 -13.37 20.71 10.70
N LYS A 741 -13.75 21.95 10.36
CA LYS A 741 -12.83 22.92 9.73
C LYS A 741 -11.61 23.23 10.59
N ARG A 742 -11.78 23.34 11.90
CA ARG A 742 -10.67 23.56 12.84
C ARG A 742 -9.74 22.35 12.86
N LEU A 743 -10.29 21.14 12.94
CA LEU A 743 -9.52 19.90 12.91
C LEU A 743 -8.70 19.77 11.61
N ASP A 744 -9.33 20.05 10.47
CA ASP A 744 -8.66 20.02 9.16
C ASP A 744 -7.50 21.01 9.09
N ALA A 745 -7.70 22.26 9.51
CA ALA A 745 -6.65 23.29 9.52
C ALA A 745 -5.48 22.92 10.45
N GLU A 746 -5.77 22.35 11.62
CA GLU A 746 -4.74 21.86 12.55
C GLU A 746 -3.96 20.68 11.97
N ASN A 747 -4.65 19.74 11.33
CA ASN A 747 -4.04 18.58 10.70
C ASN A 747 -3.18 18.97 9.50
N GLU A 748 -3.59 19.96 8.71
CA GLU A 748 -2.75 20.53 7.64
C GLU A 748 -1.47 21.19 8.16
N SER A 749 -1.54 21.85 9.32
CA SER A 749 -0.36 22.40 9.98
C SER A 749 0.57 21.30 10.50
N ARG A 750 0.00 20.26 11.14
CA ARG A 750 0.74 19.11 11.68
C ARG A 750 1.42 18.28 10.60
N MET A 751 0.73 18.05 9.47
CA MET A 751 1.32 17.39 8.29
C MET A 751 2.58 18.12 7.82
N ARG A 752 2.53 19.46 7.70
CA ARG A 752 3.69 20.27 7.29
C ARG A 752 4.87 20.19 8.25
N SER A 753 4.60 19.97 9.54
CA SER A 753 5.64 19.82 10.58
C SER A 753 5.96 18.35 10.90
N SER A 754 5.51 17.39 10.08
CA SER A 754 5.69 15.95 10.32
C SER A 754 5.24 15.47 11.71
N ARG A 755 4.20 16.12 12.26
CA ARG A 755 3.58 15.77 13.54
C ARG A 755 2.36 14.87 13.30
N PRO A 756 2.04 13.93 14.21
CA PRO A 756 0.86 13.08 14.07
C PRO A 756 -0.44 13.87 14.03
N LEU A 757 -1.34 13.37 13.18
CA LEU A 757 -2.67 13.92 12.98
C LEU A 757 -3.52 13.71 14.22
N ARG A 758 -4.43 14.65 14.45
CA ARG A 758 -5.51 14.49 15.42
C ARG A 758 -6.61 13.61 14.84
N PRO A 759 -7.19 12.72 15.66
CA PRO A 759 -8.28 11.83 15.24
C PRO A 759 -9.57 12.62 15.02
N ASN A 760 -10.43 12.09 14.16
CA ASN A 760 -11.78 12.59 13.96
C ASN A 760 -12.79 11.69 14.68
N PHE A 761 -13.60 12.28 15.56
CA PHE A 761 -14.63 11.57 16.33
C PHE A 761 -16.06 12.00 15.97
N LEU A 762 -16.23 12.78 14.90
CA LEU A 762 -17.53 13.22 14.41
C LEU A 762 -18.22 12.08 13.64
N LEU A 763 -19.39 11.67 14.10
CA LEU A 763 -20.28 10.73 13.45
C LEU A 763 -21.53 11.47 12.94
N THR A 764 -21.84 11.29 11.65
CA THR A 764 -23.09 11.77 11.06
C THR A 764 -23.98 10.58 10.71
N THR A 765 -25.20 10.57 11.21
CA THR A 765 -26.24 9.61 10.83
C THR A 765 -27.34 10.30 10.05
N ARG A 766 -27.86 9.65 9.00
CA ARG A 766 -28.96 10.15 8.17
C ARG A 766 -30.05 9.10 8.12
N GLU A 767 -31.28 9.50 8.44
CA GLU A 767 -32.40 8.58 8.55
C GLU A 767 -33.63 9.16 7.86
N HIS A 768 -34.28 8.34 7.02
CA HIS A 768 -35.58 8.68 6.46
C HIS A 768 -36.67 8.39 7.49
N TRP A 769 -37.34 9.44 7.94
CA TRP A 769 -38.38 9.40 8.95
C TRP A 769 -39.72 9.87 8.36
N SER A 770 -40.69 8.97 8.28
CA SER A 770 -42.03 9.26 7.78
C SER A 770 -42.97 9.70 8.92
N VAL A 771 -43.47 10.93 8.88
CA VAL A 771 -44.59 11.41 9.74
C VAL A 771 -45.80 11.67 8.85
N GLY A 772 -46.85 10.87 9.00
CA GLY A 772 -48.06 11.02 8.18
C GLY A 772 -47.83 10.71 6.69
N ARG A 773 -48.19 11.64 5.78
CA ARG A 773 -48.04 11.48 4.32
C ARG A 773 -46.71 12.03 3.75
N GLY A 774 -45.76 12.43 4.58
CA GLY A 774 -44.47 12.99 4.15
C GLY A 774 -43.26 12.25 4.71
N GLU A 775 -42.23 12.05 3.88
CA GLU A 775 -40.90 11.59 4.31
C GLU A 775 -40.03 12.81 4.67
N ARG A 776 -39.38 12.79 5.84
CA ARG A 776 -38.38 13.77 6.27
C ARG A 776 -37.05 13.07 6.46
N LEU A 777 -35.97 13.62 5.91
CA LEU A 777 -34.62 13.16 6.21
C LEU A 777 -34.13 13.83 7.49
N MET A 778 -33.92 13.06 8.55
CA MET A 778 -33.32 13.54 9.80
C MET A 778 -31.82 13.28 9.77
N THR A 779 -31.02 14.30 10.06
CA THR A 779 -29.56 14.20 10.17
C THR A 779 -29.14 14.46 11.61
N THR A 780 -28.39 13.55 12.22
CA THR A 780 -27.91 13.67 13.60
C THR A 780 -26.39 13.57 13.62
N ARG A 781 -25.75 14.55 14.27
CA ARG A 781 -24.30 14.70 14.35
C ARG A 781 -23.86 14.53 15.79
N ILE A 782 -22.96 13.58 16.03
CA ILE A 782 -22.46 13.21 17.36
C ILE A 782 -20.94 13.35 17.36
N ASP A 783 -20.39 14.14 18.27
CA ASP A 783 -18.93 14.30 18.41
C ASP A 783 -18.45 13.69 19.72
N ALA A 784 -17.58 12.68 19.62
CA ALA A 784 -17.02 11.95 20.76
C ALA A 784 -15.63 12.45 21.19
N ALA A 785 -15.21 13.64 20.75
CA ALA A 785 -13.89 14.20 21.05
C ALA A 785 -13.70 14.53 22.54
N GLU A 786 -14.60 15.34 23.13
CA GLU A 786 -14.49 15.81 24.52
C GLU A 786 -15.26 14.94 25.51
N CYS A 787 -16.38 14.34 25.08
CA CYS A 787 -17.08 13.31 25.84
C CYS A 787 -17.54 12.19 24.91
N GLY A 788 -17.41 10.94 25.33
CA GLY A 788 -17.89 9.82 24.52
C GLY A 788 -17.95 8.49 25.27
N SER A 789 -18.39 7.43 24.60
CA SER A 789 -18.35 6.06 25.13
C SER A 789 -17.10 5.32 24.66
N ILE A 790 -16.98 4.03 25.00
CA ILE A 790 -15.96 3.12 24.44
C ILE A 790 -15.95 3.11 22.90
N ALA A 791 -17.09 3.37 22.25
CA ALA A 791 -17.22 3.28 20.80
C ALA A 791 -16.30 4.25 20.03
N ARG A 792 -15.84 5.34 20.67
CA ARG A 792 -14.87 6.27 20.08
C ARG A 792 -13.51 5.63 19.74
N PHE A 793 -13.20 4.49 20.36
CA PHE A 793 -11.96 3.73 20.14
C PHE A 793 -12.13 2.58 19.14
N ILE A 794 -13.35 2.35 18.61
CA ILE A 794 -13.61 1.27 17.67
C ILE A 794 -13.19 1.75 16.27
N ASN A 795 -12.20 1.08 15.69
CA ASN A 795 -11.60 1.50 14.42
C ASN A 795 -12.45 1.19 13.18
N HIS A 796 -12.07 1.82 12.07
CA HIS A 796 -12.64 1.54 10.77
C HIS A 796 -12.19 0.18 10.21
N SER A 797 -13.13 -0.56 9.61
CA SER A 797 -12.80 -1.63 8.66
C SER A 797 -13.66 -1.54 7.40
N CYS A 798 -13.06 -1.82 6.24
CA CYS A 798 -13.79 -2.00 4.98
C CYS A 798 -14.62 -3.29 4.98
N ARG A 799 -14.29 -4.26 5.86
CA ARG A 799 -15.06 -5.46 6.14
C ARG A 799 -15.37 -5.53 7.65
N PRO A 800 -16.33 -4.71 8.14
CA PRO A 800 -16.55 -4.56 9.56
C PRO A 800 -17.37 -5.71 10.14
N ASN A 801 -17.07 -6.07 11.39
CA ASN A 801 -17.83 -7.04 12.18
C ASN A 801 -18.97 -6.39 12.99
N LEU A 802 -19.02 -5.06 13.08
CA LEU A 802 -20.13 -4.30 13.65
C LEU A 802 -20.91 -3.51 12.58
N GLN A 803 -22.21 -3.34 12.79
CA GLN A 803 -23.07 -2.45 12.01
C GLN A 803 -23.59 -1.33 12.90
N LEU A 804 -23.66 -0.14 12.31
CA LEU A 804 -24.25 1.04 12.93
C LEU A 804 -25.74 1.07 12.59
N ASP A 805 -26.58 1.13 13.63
CA ASP A 805 -28.03 1.28 13.53
C ASP A 805 -28.50 2.48 14.37
N VAL A 806 -29.74 2.90 14.14
CA VAL A 806 -30.39 3.97 14.87
C VAL A 806 -31.51 3.42 15.74
N VAL A 807 -31.48 3.72 17.04
CA VAL A 807 -32.50 3.34 18.02
C VAL A 807 -33.09 4.58 18.69
N ARG A 808 -34.41 4.60 18.87
CA ARG A 808 -35.11 5.61 19.69
C ARG A 808 -35.73 4.98 20.92
N ALA A 809 -35.65 5.70 22.03
CA ALA A 809 -36.28 5.33 23.29
C ALA A 809 -36.87 6.59 23.96
N GLY A 810 -38.09 6.96 23.60
CA GLY A 810 -38.78 8.11 24.22
C GLY A 810 -38.17 9.48 23.91
N SER A 811 -37.42 9.59 22.81
CA SER A 811 -36.82 10.85 22.33
C SER A 811 -36.88 10.90 20.80
N LEU A 812 -37.00 12.11 20.23
CA LEU A 812 -36.94 12.36 18.79
C LEU A 812 -35.50 12.24 18.30
N ILE A 813 -34.53 12.53 19.18
CA ILE A 813 -33.11 12.40 18.87
C ILE A 813 -32.76 10.90 18.80
N PRO A 814 -32.29 10.41 17.65
CA PRO A 814 -31.86 9.03 17.51
C PRO A 814 -30.55 8.76 18.26
N ARG A 815 -30.44 7.57 18.86
CA ARG A 815 -29.18 7.04 19.42
C ARG A 815 -28.50 6.18 18.36
N ALA A 816 -27.22 6.44 18.09
CA ALA A 816 -26.42 5.66 17.17
C ALA A 816 -25.79 4.47 17.91
N VAL A 817 -26.12 3.24 17.53
CA VAL A 817 -25.75 2.02 18.27
C VAL A 817 -25.08 1.00 17.37
N LEU A 818 -24.20 0.19 17.94
CA LEU A 818 -23.44 -0.83 17.24
C LEU A 818 -23.93 -2.23 17.60
N PHE A 819 -24.32 -3.00 16.59
CA PHE A 819 -24.68 -4.42 16.71
C PHE A 819 -23.67 -5.31 16.00
N ALA A 820 -23.46 -6.52 16.51
CA ALA A 820 -22.62 -7.51 15.86
C ALA A 820 -23.27 -8.01 14.56
N ARG A 821 -22.58 -7.91 13.42
CA ARG A 821 -23.08 -8.38 12.11
C ARG A 821 -22.93 -9.89 11.93
N GLU A 822 -21.97 -10.45 12.65
CA GLU A 822 -21.56 -11.84 12.67
C GLU A 822 -21.20 -12.26 14.10
N ALA A 823 -20.91 -13.55 14.31
CA ALA A 823 -20.37 -14.00 15.59
C ALA A 823 -18.90 -13.58 15.69
N ILE A 824 -18.51 -12.93 16.77
CA ILE A 824 -17.17 -12.36 16.98
C ILE A 824 -16.46 -13.19 18.06
N PRO A 825 -15.36 -13.90 17.74
CA PRO A 825 -14.59 -14.64 18.72
C PRO A 825 -13.90 -13.76 19.77
N ALA A 826 -13.52 -14.37 20.90
CA ALA A 826 -12.68 -13.71 21.89
C ALA A 826 -11.31 -13.33 21.30
N GLY A 827 -10.79 -12.18 21.68
CA GLY A 827 -9.54 -11.60 21.20
C GLY A 827 -9.65 -10.84 19.87
N THR A 828 -10.80 -10.86 19.20
CA THR A 828 -11.01 -10.17 17.92
C THR A 828 -11.23 -8.67 18.12
N GLU A 829 -10.56 -7.84 17.31
CA GLU A 829 -10.78 -6.40 17.25
C GLU A 829 -12.19 -6.08 16.74
N LEU A 830 -12.85 -5.12 17.39
CA LEU A 830 -14.14 -4.59 17.00
C LEU A 830 -13.95 -3.47 15.97
N SER A 831 -14.74 -3.48 14.89
CA SER A 831 -14.65 -2.48 13.84
C SER A 831 -16.00 -2.21 13.16
N TYR A 832 -16.22 -0.96 12.73
CA TYR A 832 -17.39 -0.57 11.95
C TYR A 832 -17.00 0.24 10.69
N ALA A 833 -17.94 0.40 9.75
CA ALA A 833 -17.73 1.27 8.60
C ALA A 833 -17.97 2.74 9.01
N TYR A 834 -16.94 3.60 8.95
CA TYR A 834 -17.06 5.02 9.31
C TYR A 834 -17.96 5.81 8.35
N GLY A 835 -18.09 5.33 7.13
CA GLY A 835 -18.95 5.92 6.11
C GLY A 835 -19.16 4.93 4.97
N PRO A 836 -20.02 5.30 3.99
CA PRO A 836 -20.15 4.52 2.77
C PRO A 836 -18.77 4.41 2.08
N PRO A 837 -18.47 3.28 1.43
CA PRO A 837 -17.25 3.16 0.65
C PRO A 837 -17.25 4.28 -0.40
N MET A 838 -16.29 5.21 -0.27
CA MET A 838 -16.10 6.25 -1.26
C MET A 838 -15.68 5.58 -2.56
N ARG A 839 -16.53 5.71 -3.58
CA ARG A 839 -16.23 5.21 -4.93
C ARG A 839 -15.35 6.18 -5.73
N ASP A 840 -15.20 7.41 -5.23
CA ASP A 840 -14.43 8.50 -5.86
C ASP A 840 -13.56 9.22 -4.83
N ASP A 841 -12.44 9.77 -5.29
CA ASP A 841 -11.35 10.47 -4.56
C ASP A 841 -11.77 11.83 -3.92
N VAL A 842 -13.01 11.96 -3.49
CA VAL A 842 -13.51 13.17 -2.83
C VAL A 842 -13.16 13.12 -1.34
N GLY A 843 -11.90 13.37 -1.00
CA GLY A 843 -11.53 13.98 0.28
C GLY A 843 -11.05 13.07 1.40
N GLY A 844 -10.89 11.76 1.20
CA GLY A 844 -10.17 10.91 2.17
C GLY A 844 -8.69 11.31 2.21
N ARG A 845 -8.22 11.96 3.29
CA ARG A 845 -6.81 12.38 3.44
C ARG A 845 -5.93 11.36 4.17
N VAL A 846 -6.52 10.29 4.70
CA VAL A 846 -5.83 9.31 5.56
C VAL A 846 -5.98 7.90 4.99
N ARG A 847 -4.86 7.17 4.93
CA ARG A 847 -4.79 5.79 4.43
C ARG A 847 -5.54 4.84 5.36
N CYS A 848 -6.28 3.89 4.79
CA CYS A 848 -6.93 2.83 5.54
C CYS A 848 -5.96 1.67 5.79
N HIS A 849 -5.83 1.25 7.05
CA HIS A 849 -4.93 0.17 7.49
C HIS A 849 -5.69 -1.06 8.01
N CYS A 850 -6.96 -1.24 7.62
CA CYS A 850 -7.83 -2.30 8.17
C CYS A 850 -7.47 -3.74 7.76
N GLY A 851 -6.55 -3.93 6.80
CA GLY A 851 -6.14 -5.26 6.33
C GLY A 851 -7.19 -6.07 5.54
N ALA A 852 -8.41 -5.56 5.34
CA ALA A 852 -9.45 -6.28 4.62
C ALA A 852 -9.11 -6.50 3.13
N PRO A 853 -9.43 -7.66 2.51
CA PRO A 853 -9.13 -7.93 1.10
C PRO A 853 -9.75 -6.90 0.14
N GLU A 854 -11.01 -6.54 0.40
CA GLU A 854 -11.80 -5.51 -0.28
C GLU A 854 -11.53 -4.07 0.20
N CYS A 855 -10.41 -3.80 0.88
CA CYS A 855 -10.06 -2.46 1.35
C CYS A 855 -9.97 -1.44 0.19
N THR A 856 -10.58 -0.27 0.40
CA THR A 856 -10.58 0.88 -0.53
C THR A 856 -9.27 1.68 -0.49
N GLY A 857 -8.32 1.33 0.38
CA GLY A 857 -7.02 1.98 0.51
C GLY A 857 -7.03 3.31 1.29
N MET A 858 -8.16 4.01 1.31
CA MET A 858 -8.34 5.29 2.03
C MET A 858 -9.51 5.20 3.01
N MET A 859 -9.40 5.87 4.16
CA MET A 859 -10.52 6.00 5.09
C MET A 859 -11.61 6.88 4.49
N PRO A 860 -12.90 6.53 4.66
CA PRO A 860 -14.01 7.39 4.22
C PRO A 860 -13.89 8.78 4.86
N ALA A 861 -14.02 9.85 4.09
CA ALA A 861 -14.11 11.18 4.68
C ALA A 861 -15.40 11.30 5.50
N ALA A 862 -15.38 12.09 6.58
CA ALA A 862 -16.57 12.37 7.35
C ALA A 862 -17.60 13.09 6.46
N THR A 863 -18.78 12.47 6.28
CA THR A 863 -19.92 12.99 5.48
C THR A 863 -20.95 13.73 6.29
#